data_AF-A0A1E7HEX8-F1
#
_entry.id   AF-A0A1E7HEX8-F1
#
_cell.length_a   1.000
_cell.length_b   1.000
_cell.length_c   1.000
_cell.angle_alpha   90.00
_cell.angle_beta   90.00
_cell.angle_gamma   90.00
#
_symmetry.space_group_name_H-M   'P 1'
#
loop_
_entity.id
_entity.type
_entity.pdbx_description
1 polymer ?
#
loop_
_entity_poly.entity_id
_entity_poly.type
_entity_poly.pdbx_seq_one_letter_code
_entity_poly.pdbx_strand_id
1 'polypeptide(L)'
;MNQKKSKSLQNKATVNAQLPDDISLPLEIRLHGRGGQGGVTCAKLIAAVYAEMGLHVQTFGDYGAERSGAPVRAFTRVNKIVIKNRNKVYRPHHLLVLDTALLGSRILDGIAPGAVILLNSSGRLEEFSEKFADYRLGIIDATGIAREHGIGTSSVVIINTTIVGAYAKLLGLSIEVLKDAYTRLGLSGDMAAAREAYQDVLIQQPDTTVTGTAVGGELVTAFPPVKQQIDHFDDVPTRLQTGDWSTQLAGFKDHLAPCNYSCPAGNDVVGFIQALKTYGSDRAMEILLQTQPLPSVCGRVCPAPCMHECNRKLMDGAVNIRGLERWISDHSELVLKKKKIGKTHSFAVIGGGPAGLSAAYQLALHGHHVTIFEKEKKLGGVLRYGIPSFRLPEEVLERDIKRIFSLGIRSTCAHPIDKVELERLYEEHDGVIICKGFSDAKTLSVAGEDLDGIEQGLTFLARRRIDKLATELSGDVVVIGGGNTAIDCARSALRRGASSVKLIYRRSRTEMTAIEEEIEDALREGVQLLPLHQPVAFRGVGRVAGIVLAEVELGEADIDGRRRPLVTEQMTELNCSKVLLALGQENKLAMLPDEWQISGARGWLEEKPLNIWCAGDCSTADGTVSHAIGSGRLTALKALASLDETEPLVDEISQNSLVAPAHIRFSHFPVLAPHQDRHKIVDNYQNNFDEVNLGLSGKEEAERCFSCGRCTRCDTCLVFCPEGVIYRTADGYRVDENYCKGCGVCVAECPRRAMDLNDKESREE
;
A
#
# COMPACT_ATOMS: atom_id res chain seq x y z
N MET A 1 -15.94 -46.15 -3.70
CA MET A 1 -16.36 -47.51 -3.28
C MET A 1 -17.43 -47.40 -2.20
N ASN A 2 -18.69 -47.64 -2.57
CA ASN A 2 -19.69 -48.40 -1.79
C ASN A 2 -21.04 -48.33 -2.53
N GLN A 3 -21.20 -49.23 -3.49
CA GLN A 3 -22.50 -49.64 -3.99
C GLN A 3 -23.25 -50.38 -2.88
N LYS A 4 -24.42 -49.87 -2.46
CA LYS A 4 -25.44 -50.73 -1.84
C LYS A 4 -26.67 -50.75 -2.75
N LYS A 5 -26.90 -51.97 -3.24
CA LYS A 5 -27.88 -52.44 -4.21
C LYS A 5 -29.30 -51.94 -3.92
N SER A 6 -29.88 -51.31 -4.95
CA SER A 6 -31.32 -51.17 -5.15
C SER A 6 -31.96 -52.56 -5.22
N LYS A 7 -32.73 -52.94 -4.19
CA LYS A 7 -33.66 -54.08 -4.27
C LYS A 7 -34.84 -53.69 -5.14
N SER A 8 -35.11 -54.51 -6.14
CA SER A 8 -36.30 -54.47 -6.99
C SER A 8 -37.57 -54.54 -6.13
N LEU A 9 -38.37 -53.48 -6.19
CA LEU A 9 -39.76 -53.51 -5.72
C LEU A 9 -40.60 -54.20 -6.79
N GLN A 10 -40.94 -55.45 -6.51
CA GLN A 10 -41.91 -56.24 -7.25
C GLN A 10 -43.30 -55.59 -7.15
N ASN A 11 -44.01 -55.56 -8.29
CA ASN A 11 -45.43 -55.26 -8.43
C ASN A 11 -46.26 -55.92 -7.33
N LYS A 12 -46.83 -55.11 -6.44
CA LYS A 12 -48.00 -55.46 -5.63
C LYS A 12 -49.19 -54.65 -6.12
N ALA A 13 -50.32 -55.35 -6.25
CA ALA A 13 -51.58 -54.85 -6.78
C ALA A 13 -51.99 -53.53 -6.11
N THR A 14 -51.96 -52.46 -6.89
CA THR A 14 -52.38 -51.12 -6.50
C THR A 14 -53.90 -51.11 -6.38
N VAL A 15 -54.44 -50.64 -5.26
CA VAL A 15 -55.86 -50.27 -5.18
C VAL A 15 -56.10 -49.26 -6.29
N ASN A 16 -56.93 -49.62 -7.27
CA ASN A 16 -57.23 -48.81 -8.44
C ASN A 16 -58.20 -47.68 -8.03
N ALA A 17 -57.79 -46.85 -7.06
CA ALA A 17 -58.54 -45.69 -6.62
C ALA A 17 -58.39 -44.61 -7.70
N GLN A 18 -59.42 -44.45 -8.54
CA GLN A 18 -59.49 -43.32 -9.46
C GLN A 18 -59.62 -42.02 -8.67
N LEU A 19 -58.93 -40.97 -9.11
CA LEU A 19 -59.16 -39.62 -8.59
C LEU A 19 -60.61 -39.22 -8.91
N PRO A 20 -61.33 -38.62 -7.95
CA PRO A 20 -62.60 -37.95 -8.21
C PRO A 20 -62.49 -36.92 -9.34
N ASP A 21 -63.54 -36.79 -10.15
CA ASP A 21 -63.57 -35.92 -11.34
C ASP A 21 -63.39 -34.43 -11.02
N ASP A 22 -63.63 -34.03 -9.77
CA ASP A 22 -63.48 -32.65 -9.27
C ASP A 22 -62.03 -32.29 -8.90
N ILE A 23 -61.09 -33.24 -8.94
CA ILE A 23 -59.66 -32.98 -8.66
C ILE A 23 -58.87 -32.84 -9.97
N SER A 24 -58.51 -31.60 -10.31
CA SER A 24 -57.67 -31.29 -11.47
C SER A 24 -56.16 -31.47 -11.17
N LEU A 25 -55.39 -31.84 -12.20
CA LEU A 25 -53.93 -31.95 -12.15
C LEU A 25 -53.29 -30.97 -13.16
N PRO A 26 -52.19 -30.27 -12.83
CA PRO A 26 -51.37 -30.42 -11.63
C PRO A 26 -52.03 -29.89 -10.36
N LEU A 27 -52.00 -30.69 -9.30
CA LEU A 27 -52.49 -30.29 -7.98
C LEU A 27 -51.32 -29.73 -7.16
N GLU A 28 -51.52 -28.54 -6.59
CA GLU A 28 -50.57 -27.89 -5.69
C GLU A 28 -51.22 -27.65 -4.33
N ILE A 29 -50.54 -28.08 -3.27
CA ILE A 29 -51.05 -28.09 -1.90
C ILE A 29 -50.08 -27.30 -1.02
N ARG A 30 -50.64 -26.40 -0.21
CA ARG A 30 -49.89 -25.63 0.79
C ARG A 30 -50.41 -25.96 2.18
N LEU A 31 -49.51 -26.34 3.08
CA LEU A 31 -49.80 -26.59 4.48
C LEU A 31 -49.16 -25.51 5.33
N HIS A 32 -49.88 -25.07 6.35
CA HIS A 32 -49.38 -24.18 7.40
C HIS A 32 -49.56 -24.86 8.76
N GLY A 33 -48.52 -24.92 9.56
CA GLY A 33 -48.56 -25.43 10.91
C GLY A 33 -47.42 -24.87 11.75
N ARG A 34 -47.20 -25.44 12.93
CA ARG A 34 -46.06 -25.09 13.79
C ARG A 34 -45.06 -26.22 13.89
N GLY A 35 -43.80 -25.87 14.17
CA GLY A 35 -42.77 -26.84 14.53
C GLY A 35 -43.24 -27.70 15.71
N GLY A 36 -43.33 -29.02 15.50
CA GLY A 36 -43.87 -29.99 16.47
C GLY A 36 -45.21 -30.62 16.08
N GLN A 37 -46.06 -29.96 15.29
CA GLN A 37 -47.39 -30.47 14.90
C GLN A 37 -47.37 -31.49 13.74
N GLY A 38 -46.18 -31.79 13.21
CA GLY A 38 -46.03 -32.76 12.13
C GLY A 38 -46.41 -32.26 10.73
N GLY A 39 -46.43 -30.94 10.47
CA GLY A 39 -46.88 -30.40 9.17
C GLY A 39 -46.10 -30.86 7.94
N VAL A 40 -44.79 -31.03 8.03
CA VAL A 40 -43.99 -31.61 6.93
C VAL A 40 -44.29 -33.11 6.75
N THR A 41 -44.56 -33.83 7.84
CA THR A 41 -44.99 -35.22 7.79
C THR A 41 -46.39 -35.34 7.19
N CYS A 42 -47.30 -34.42 7.48
CA CYS A 42 -48.62 -34.33 6.84
C CYS A 42 -48.48 -34.16 5.33
N ALA A 43 -47.60 -33.27 4.87
CA ALA A 43 -47.32 -33.09 3.44
C ALA A 43 -46.77 -34.37 2.78
N LYS A 44 -45.90 -35.10 3.48
CA LYS A 44 -45.37 -36.41 3.06
C LYS A 44 -46.43 -37.51 3.04
N LEU A 45 -47.34 -37.53 4.00
CA LEU A 45 -48.48 -38.46 4.03
C LEU A 45 -49.38 -38.25 2.82
N ILE A 46 -49.75 -36.99 2.54
CA ILE A 46 -50.52 -36.63 1.34
C ILE A 46 -49.77 -37.05 0.07
N ALA A 47 -48.47 -36.78 -0.02
CA ALA A 47 -47.66 -37.20 -1.15
C ALA A 47 -47.62 -38.74 -1.28
N ALA A 48 -47.54 -39.48 -0.17
CA ALA A 48 -47.55 -40.94 -0.16
C ALA A 48 -48.89 -41.49 -0.68
N VAL A 49 -50.03 -40.91 -0.26
CA VAL A 49 -51.37 -41.29 -0.76
C VAL A 49 -51.43 -41.19 -2.29
N TYR A 50 -51.06 -40.04 -2.84
CA TYR A 50 -51.09 -39.85 -4.30
C TYR A 50 -50.04 -40.68 -5.05
N ALA A 51 -48.90 -40.99 -4.42
CA ALA A 51 -47.92 -41.91 -4.99
C ALA A 51 -48.43 -43.36 -5.04
N GLU A 52 -49.20 -43.80 -4.04
CA GLU A 52 -49.89 -45.11 -4.09
C GLU A 52 -50.96 -45.13 -5.19
N MET A 53 -51.56 -43.99 -5.54
CA MET A 53 -52.47 -43.87 -6.68
C MET A 53 -51.74 -43.82 -8.04
N GLY A 54 -50.41 -44.03 -8.07
CA GLY A 54 -49.61 -44.07 -9.30
C GLY A 54 -49.23 -42.70 -9.89
N LEU A 55 -49.38 -41.61 -9.12
CA LEU A 55 -49.04 -40.25 -9.58
C LEU A 55 -47.62 -39.84 -9.21
N HIS A 56 -47.06 -38.90 -9.96
CA HIS A 56 -45.80 -38.27 -9.60
C HIS A 56 -46.04 -37.22 -8.52
N VAL A 57 -45.26 -37.29 -7.45
CA VAL A 57 -45.37 -36.38 -6.30
C VAL A 57 -44.05 -35.70 -5.97
N GLN A 58 -44.13 -34.48 -5.44
CA GLN A 58 -43.00 -33.76 -4.86
C GLN A 58 -43.45 -33.10 -3.56
N THR A 59 -42.67 -33.21 -2.50
CA THR A 59 -42.97 -32.55 -1.23
C THR A 59 -41.71 -32.05 -0.52
N PHE A 60 -41.80 -30.89 0.12
CA PHE A 60 -40.72 -30.28 0.90
C PHE A 60 -41.28 -29.27 1.93
N GLY A 61 -40.49 -29.01 2.97
CA GLY A 61 -40.81 -28.05 4.02
C GLY A 61 -40.06 -26.73 3.85
N ASP A 62 -40.61 -25.67 4.43
CA ASP A 62 -40.03 -24.34 4.60
C ASP A 62 -40.17 -23.94 6.06
N TYR A 63 -39.03 -23.76 6.73
CA TYR A 63 -38.93 -23.60 8.18
C TYR A 63 -38.62 -22.14 8.52
N GLY A 64 -39.32 -21.59 9.52
CA GLY A 64 -38.88 -20.35 10.18
C GLY A 64 -37.55 -20.52 10.92
N ALA A 65 -36.94 -19.41 11.34
CA ALA A 65 -35.63 -19.40 11.99
C ALA A 65 -35.61 -19.98 13.42
N GLU A 66 -36.77 -20.24 14.04
CA GLU A 66 -36.92 -20.67 15.43
C GLU A 66 -36.99 -22.21 15.53
N ARG A 67 -36.48 -22.81 16.62
CA ARG A 67 -36.33 -24.29 16.75
C ARG A 67 -37.67 -25.05 16.94
N SER A 68 -38.58 -24.55 17.79
CA SER A 68 -39.87 -25.18 18.13
C SER A 68 -40.99 -24.13 18.16
N GLY A 69 -42.19 -24.49 17.72
CA GLY A 69 -43.34 -23.55 17.68
C GLY A 69 -43.33 -22.54 16.52
N ALA A 70 -42.21 -22.44 15.79
CA ALA A 70 -42.05 -21.60 14.60
C ALA A 70 -43.13 -21.92 13.56
N PRO A 71 -43.65 -20.93 12.81
CA PRO A 71 -44.45 -21.18 11.63
C PRO A 71 -43.67 -22.07 10.64
N VAL A 72 -44.28 -23.18 10.26
CA VAL A 72 -43.78 -24.13 9.27
C VAL A 72 -44.75 -24.15 8.10
N ARG A 73 -44.21 -23.99 6.90
CA ARG A 73 -44.95 -24.25 5.66
C ARG A 73 -44.46 -25.56 5.07
N ALA A 74 -45.36 -26.32 4.48
CA ALA A 74 -45.01 -27.48 3.69
C ALA A 74 -45.79 -27.49 2.39
N PHE A 75 -45.20 -28.06 1.37
CA PHE A 75 -45.74 -28.01 0.03
C PHE A 75 -45.79 -29.42 -0.54
N THR A 76 -46.88 -29.73 -1.25
CA THR A 76 -47.02 -30.99 -1.99
C THR A 76 -47.55 -30.70 -3.39
N ARG A 77 -46.90 -31.28 -4.41
CA ARG A 77 -47.35 -31.25 -5.80
C ARG A 77 -47.67 -32.65 -6.26
N VAL A 78 -48.71 -32.78 -7.08
CA VAL A 78 -49.16 -34.04 -7.66
C VAL A 78 -49.44 -33.84 -9.14
N ASN A 79 -48.96 -34.76 -9.99
CA ASN A 79 -49.18 -34.68 -11.43
C ASN A 79 -49.11 -36.09 -12.10
N LYS A 80 -49.71 -36.23 -13.28
CA LYS A 80 -49.58 -37.43 -14.14
C LYS A 80 -48.19 -37.54 -14.80
N ILE A 81 -47.45 -36.44 -14.85
CA ILE A 81 -46.09 -36.37 -15.40
C ILE A 81 -45.06 -35.99 -14.33
N VAL A 82 -43.79 -36.29 -14.60
CA VAL A 82 -42.68 -35.97 -13.69
C VAL A 82 -42.64 -34.47 -13.36
N ILE A 83 -42.66 -34.15 -12.06
CA ILE A 83 -42.62 -32.77 -11.55
C ILE A 83 -41.17 -32.26 -11.59
N LYS A 84 -40.92 -31.24 -12.42
CA LYS A 84 -39.61 -30.58 -12.54
C LYS A 84 -39.48 -29.28 -11.75
N ASN A 85 -40.60 -28.62 -11.43
CA ASN A 85 -40.62 -27.38 -10.65
C ASN A 85 -40.24 -27.66 -9.20
N ARG A 86 -39.25 -26.94 -8.64
CA ARG A 86 -38.80 -27.06 -7.23
C ARG A 86 -39.10 -25.81 -6.38
N ASN A 87 -39.83 -24.84 -6.92
CA ASN A 87 -40.16 -23.60 -6.23
C ASN A 87 -41.25 -23.81 -5.17
N LYS A 88 -41.39 -22.90 -4.18
CA LYS A 88 -42.52 -22.92 -3.22
C LYS A 88 -43.88 -22.90 -3.96
N VAL A 89 -44.93 -23.42 -3.33
CA VAL A 89 -46.31 -23.33 -3.89
C VAL A 89 -46.87 -21.97 -3.51
N TYR A 90 -46.88 -21.07 -4.49
CA TYR A 90 -47.41 -19.72 -4.34
C TYR A 90 -48.92 -19.67 -4.61
N ARG A 91 -49.43 -20.54 -5.49
CA ARG A 91 -50.84 -20.60 -5.88
C ARG A 91 -51.43 -21.99 -5.57
N PRO A 92 -51.73 -22.28 -4.30
CA PRO A 92 -52.26 -23.59 -3.93
C PRO A 92 -53.70 -23.77 -4.41
N HIS A 93 -54.00 -24.98 -4.85
CA HIS A 93 -55.37 -25.45 -5.06
C HIS A 93 -56.00 -25.88 -3.73
N HIS A 94 -55.19 -26.48 -2.85
CA HIS A 94 -55.62 -26.89 -1.51
C HIS A 94 -54.76 -26.24 -0.43
N LEU A 95 -55.40 -25.74 0.61
CA LEU A 95 -54.77 -25.12 1.77
C LEU A 95 -55.16 -25.86 3.05
N LEU A 96 -54.18 -26.41 3.77
CA LEU A 96 -54.40 -27.01 5.08
C LEU A 96 -53.78 -26.12 6.15
N VAL A 97 -54.55 -25.80 7.19
CA VAL A 97 -54.09 -25.02 8.33
C VAL A 97 -54.23 -25.88 9.59
N LEU A 98 -53.08 -26.31 10.11
CA LEU A 98 -52.97 -27.20 11.25
C LEU A 98 -53.19 -26.50 12.60
N ASP A 99 -53.15 -25.16 12.60
CA ASP A 99 -53.27 -24.32 13.79
C ASP A 99 -53.94 -22.99 13.41
N THR A 100 -55.12 -22.73 13.97
CA THR A 100 -55.90 -21.52 13.65
C THR A 100 -55.22 -20.22 14.05
N ALA A 101 -54.23 -20.23 14.97
CA ALA A 101 -53.44 -19.05 15.28
C ALA A 101 -52.60 -18.55 14.09
N LEU A 102 -52.48 -19.34 13.01
CA LEU A 102 -51.80 -18.96 11.77
C LEU A 102 -52.73 -18.27 10.75
N LEU A 103 -54.02 -18.06 11.07
CA LEU A 103 -55.02 -17.42 10.21
C LEU A 103 -54.86 -15.89 10.09
N GLY A 104 -53.64 -15.42 9.83
CA GLY A 104 -53.33 -14.01 9.57
C GLY A 104 -53.84 -13.51 8.22
N SER A 105 -53.60 -12.23 7.93
CA SER A 105 -54.09 -11.54 6.72
C SER A 105 -53.62 -12.15 5.39
N ARG A 106 -52.48 -12.86 5.41
CA ARG A 106 -51.81 -13.43 4.22
C ARG A 106 -52.04 -14.92 4.00
N ILE A 107 -52.87 -15.57 4.81
CA ILE A 107 -53.06 -17.03 4.74
C ILE A 107 -53.67 -17.48 3.41
N LEU A 108 -54.47 -16.60 2.80
CA LEU A 108 -55.11 -16.79 1.50
C LEU A 108 -54.26 -16.29 0.31
N ASP A 109 -53.00 -15.86 0.52
CA ASP A 109 -52.18 -15.35 -0.58
C ASP A 109 -52.07 -16.36 -1.72
N GLY A 110 -52.52 -15.97 -2.92
CA GLY A 110 -52.47 -16.76 -4.13
C GLY A 110 -53.49 -17.90 -4.24
N ILE A 111 -54.41 -18.06 -3.28
CA ILE A 111 -55.51 -19.03 -3.38
C ILE A 111 -56.67 -18.46 -4.22
N ALA A 112 -57.31 -19.30 -5.03
CA ALA A 112 -58.43 -18.90 -5.88
C ALA A 112 -59.77 -19.28 -5.23
N PRO A 113 -60.86 -18.52 -5.46
CA PRO A 113 -62.22 -18.95 -5.13
C PRO A 113 -62.51 -20.36 -5.66
N GLY A 114 -63.24 -21.16 -4.89
CA GLY A 114 -63.51 -22.57 -5.15
C GLY A 114 -62.40 -23.54 -4.71
N ALA A 115 -61.25 -23.04 -4.24
CA ALA A 115 -60.19 -23.87 -3.67
C ALA A 115 -60.65 -24.60 -2.39
N VAL A 116 -59.93 -25.68 -2.05
CA VAL A 116 -60.20 -26.48 -0.85
C VAL A 116 -59.43 -25.91 0.33
N ILE A 117 -60.11 -25.64 1.44
CA ILE A 117 -59.50 -25.21 2.70
C ILE A 117 -59.88 -26.20 3.79
N LEU A 118 -58.89 -26.74 4.51
CA LEU A 118 -59.10 -27.59 5.68
C LEU A 118 -58.47 -26.95 6.91
N LEU A 119 -59.27 -26.70 7.93
CA LEU A 119 -58.86 -26.07 9.18
C LEU A 119 -58.93 -27.07 10.34
N ASN A 120 -57.85 -27.15 11.11
CA ASN A 120 -57.87 -27.80 12.42
C ASN A 120 -58.41 -26.82 13.48
N SER A 121 -59.66 -26.97 13.89
CA SER A 121 -60.32 -26.10 14.86
C SER A 121 -61.39 -26.86 15.64
N SER A 122 -61.52 -26.57 16.94
CA SER A 122 -62.67 -27.01 17.75
C SER A 122 -63.87 -26.05 17.70
N GLY A 123 -63.73 -24.92 16.99
CA GLY A 123 -64.80 -23.95 16.77
C GLY A 123 -65.92 -24.47 15.87
N ARG A 124 -67.08 -23.81 15.89
CA ARG A 124 -68.23 -24.18 15.05
C ARG A 124 -68.05 -23.69 13.60
N LEU A 125 -68.78 -24.31 12.67
CA LEU A 125 -68.69 -23.98 11.24
C LEU A 125 -69.00 -22.49 10.98
N GLU A 126 -69.99 -21.95 11.68
CA GLU A 126 -70.47 -20.58 11.52
C GLU A 126 -69.41 -19.52 11.83
N GLU A 127 -68.40 -19.83 12.67
CA GLU A 127 -67.31 -18.91 13.02
C GLU A 127 -66.39 -18.61 11.83
N PHE A 128 -66.34 -19.51 10.84
CA PHE A 128 -65.44 -19.44 9.70
C PHE A 128 -66.17 -19.28 8.37
N SER A 129 -67.49 -19.52 8.34
CA SER A 129 -68.31 -19.47 7.14
C SER A 129 -68.24 -18.13 6.40
N GLU A 130 -68.29 -16.99 7.09
CA GLU A 130 -68.21 -15.67 6.42
C GLU A 130 -66.83 -15.42 5.78
N LYS A 131 -65.74 -15.81 6.47
CA LYS A 131 -64.36 -15.56 6.00
C LYS A 131 -63.97 -16.45 4.82
N PHE A 132 -64.59 -17.62 4.70
CA PHE A 132 -64.25 -18.61 3.67
C PHE A 132 -65.44 -19.06 2.82
N ALA A 133 -66.49 -18.23 2.70
CA ALA A 133 -67.71 -18.53 1.94
C ALA A 133 -67.46 -18.95 0.48
N ASP A 134 -66.42 -18.39 -0.14
CA ASP A 134 -66.03 -18.67 -1.52
C ASP A 134 -65.25 -19.98 -1.69
N TYR A 135 -65.00 -20.75 -0.63
CA TYR A 135 -64.12 -21.93 -0.65
C TYR A 135 -64.85 -23.19 -0.19
N ARG A 136 -64.39 -24.36 -0.65
CA ARG A 136 -64.83 -25.64 -0.09
C ARG A 136 -64.12 -25.86 1.25
N LEU A 137 -64.82 -25.55 2.33
CA LEU A 137 -64.26 -25.50 3.69
C LEU A 137 -64.52 -26.81 4.43
N GLY A 138 -63.46 -27.41 4.98
CA GLY A 138 -63.51 -28.48 5.96
C GLY A 138 -63.05 -27.98 7.33
N ILE A 139 -63.75 -28.35 8.39
CA ILE A 139 -63.36 -28.07 9.77
C ILE A 139 -63.34 -29.37 10.57
N ILE A 140 -62.27 -29.60 11.32
CA ILE A 140 -62.11 -30.77 12.18
C ILE A 140 -61.31 -30.42 13.44
N ASP A 141 -61.69 -30.96 14.59
CA ASP A 141 -60.84 -30.92 15.80
C ASP A 141 -59.85 -32.09 15.79
N ALA A 142 -58.91 -32.06 14.85
CA ALA A 142 -57.88 -33.09 14.74
C ALA A 142 -56.97 -33.12 15.98
N THR A 143 -56.85 -32.00 16.72
CA THR A 143 -56.12 -31.95 17.99
C THR A 143 -56.84 -32.71 19.10
N GLY A 144 -58.15 -32.53 19.26
CA GLY A 144 -58.97 -33.29 20.20
C GLY A 144 -58.92 -34.79 19.90
N ILE A 145 -59.21 -35.18 18.66
CA ILE A 145 -59.19 -36.58 18.22
C ILE A 145 -57.80 -37.20 18.42
N ALA A 146 -56.72 -36.54 17.99
CA ALA A 146 -55.36 -37.06 18.18
C ALA A 146 -55.02 -37.27 19.66
N ARG A 147 -55.52 -36.41 20.56
CA ARG A 147 -55.30 -36.52 22.00
C ARG A 147 -56.03 -37.72 22.60
N GLU A 148 -57.27 -37.98 22.20
CA GLU A 148 -58.05 -39.13 22.68
C GLU A 148 -57.44 -40.46 22.24
N HIS A 149 -56.86 -40.50 21.05
CA HIS A 149 -56.14 -41.67 20.52
C HIS A 149 -54.67 -41.76 20.96
N GLY A 150 -54.19 -40.84 21.81
CA GLY A 150 -52.84 -40.88 22.37
C GLY A 150 -51.70 -40.61 21.37
N ILE A 151 -51.95 -39.83 20.31
CA ILE A 151 -50.98 -39.53 19.25
C ILE A 151 -50.11 -38.31 19.63
N GLY A 152 -48.82 -38.56 19.88
CA GLY A 152 -47.86 -37.56 20.32
C GLY A 152 -47.57 -37.62 21.82
N THR A 153 -47.23 -36.48 22.43
CA THR A 153 -47.04 -36.36 23.90
C THR A 153 -48.07 -35.42 24.50
N SER A 154 -48.20 -35.42 25.83
CA SER A 154 -49.07 -34.48 26.55
C SER A 154 -48.75 -33.01 26.28
N SER A 155 -47.51 -32.71 25.89
CA SER A 155 -47.01 -31.36 25.57
C SER A 155 -46.97 -31.05 24.08
N VAL A 156 -46.99 -32.07 23.20
CA VAL A 156 -46.95 -31.91 21.74
C VAL A 156 -47.87 -32.94 21.09
N VAL A 157 -49.09 -32.52 20.80
CA VAL A 157 -50.07 -33.33 20.05
C VAL A 157 -49.70 -33.30 18.56
N ILE A 158 -49.58 -34.47 17.94
CA ILE A 158 -49.24 -34.60 16.52
C ILE A 158 -50.51 -34.97 15.75
N ILE A 159 -50.98 -34.07 14.88
CA ILE A 159 -52.29 -34.22 14.21
C ILE A 159 -52.20 -34.66 12.76
N ASN A 160 -50.99 -34.90 12.25
CA ASN A 160 -50.71 -35.13 10.84
C ASN A 160 -51.46 -36.33 10.24
N THR A 161 -51.57 -37.43 10.97
CA THR A 161 -52.29 -38.65 10.59
C THR A 161 -53.79 -38.47 10.80
N THR A 162 -54.21 -37.81 11.85
CA THR A 162 -55.62 -37.51 12.11
C THR A 162 -56.23 -36.63 11.00
N ILE A 163 -55.61 -35.49 10.69
CA ILE A 163 -56.16 -34.51 9.74
C ILE A 163 -56.19 -35.01 8.29
N VAL A 164 -55.32 -35.96 7.92
CA VAL A 164 -55.34 -36.56 6.58
C VAL A 164 -56.60 -37.41 6.37
N GLY A 165 -57.21 -37.93 7.44
CA GLY A 165 -58.54 -38.54 7.41
C GLY A 165 -59.63 -37.56 6.97
N ALA A 166 -59.71 -36.41 7.64
CA ALA A 166 -60.62 -35.33 7.26
C ALA A 166 -60.37 -34.84 5.83
N TYR A 167 -59.10 -34.71 5.43
CA TYR A 167 -58.72 -34.34 4.07
C TYR A 167 -59.20 -35.35 3.01
N ALA A 168 -59.08 -36.65 3.28
CA ALA A 168 -59.57 -37.69 2.37
C ALA A 168 -61.09 -37.59 2.17
N LYS A 169 -61.86 -37.39 3.26
CA LYS A 169 -63.31 -37.19 3.19
C LYS A 169 -63.67 -35.92 2.42
N LEU A 170 -62.95 -34.82 2.69
CA LEU A 170 -63.16 -33.53 2.04
C LEU A 170 -62.97 -33.62 0.52
N LEU A 171 -62.07 -34.49 0.05
CA LEU A 171 -61.81 -34.75 -1.36
C LEU A 171 -62.66 -35.88 -1.97
N GLY A 172 -63.52 -36.55 -1.20
CA GLY A 172 -64.30 -37.69 -1.70
C GLY A 172 -63.49 -38.97 -1.93
N LEU A 173 -62.29 -39.07 -1.35
CA LEU A 173 -61.44 -40.27 -1.42
C LEU A 173 -61.90 -41.30 -0.39
N SER A 174 -61.84 -42.59 -0.72
CA SER A 174 -62.10 -43.66 0.27
C SER A 174 -61.05 -43.65 1.37
N ILE A 175 -61.45 -43.84 2.63
CA ILE A 175 -60.51 -43.94 3.77
C ILE A 175 -59.46 -45.05 3.58
N GLU A 176 -59.77 -46.08 2.79
CA GLU A 176 -58.85 -47.20 2.55
C GLU A 176 -57.60 -46.79 1.76
N VAL A 177 -57.63 -45.66 1.02
CA VAL A 177 -56.43 -45.16 0.31
C VAL A 177 -55.32 -44.72 1.27
N LEU A 178 -55.65 -44.45 2.54
CA LEU A 178 -54.67 -44.05 3.55
C LEU A 178 -53.87 -45.24 4.08
N LYS A 179 -54.41 -46.46 4.01
CA LYS A 179 -53.84 -47.65 4.66
C LYS A 179 -52.44 -47.97 4.18
N ASP A 180 -52.23 -47.95 2.87
CA ASP A 180 -50.93 -48.25 2.26
C ASP A 180 -49.91 -47.13 2.53
N ALA A 181 -50.36 -45.86 2.45
CA ALA A 181 -49.54 -44.71 2.79
C ALA A 181 -49.07 -44.71 4.26
N TYR A 182 -49.95 -45.08 5.20
CA TYR A 182 -49.65 -45.13 6.63
C TYR A 182 -48.70 -46.29 6.92
N THR A 183 -48.94 -47.44 6.30
CA THR A 183 -48.06 -48.61 6.42
C THR A 183 -46.65 -48.30 5.90
N ARG A 184 -46.55 -47.64 4.74
CA ARG A 184 -45.26 -47.22 4.16
C ARG A 184 -44.47 -46.27 5.06
N LEU A 185 -45.16 -45.40 5.80
CA LEU A 185 -44.53 -44.42 6.69
C LEU A 185 -44.43 -44.89 8.14
N GLY A 186 -44.84 -46.13 8.46
CA GLY A 186 -44.77 -46.70 9.81
C GLY A 186 -45.79 -46.11 10.79
N LEU A 187 -46.93 -45.63 10.29
CA LEU A 187 -47.97 -44.89 11.02
C LEU A 187 -49.31 -45.63 11.07
N SER A 188 -49.32 -46.96 10.87
CA SER A 188 -50.55 -47.77 10.86
C SER A 188 -51.33 -47.73 12.17
N GLY A 189 -50.67 -47.42 13.30
CA GLY A 189 -51.30 -47.29 14.61
C GLY A 189 -52.30 -46.12 14.70
N ASP A 190 -52.16 -45.12 13.83
CA ASP A 190 -52.97 -43.89 13.87
C ASP A 190 -54.23 -43.97 12.99
N MET A 191 -54.50 -45.12 12.37
CA MET A 191 -55.64 -45.30 11.45
C MET A 191 -57.00 -45.11 12.13
N ALA A 192 -57.11 -45.37 13.44
CA ALA A 192 -58.35 -45.16 14.19
C ALA A 192 -58.70 -43.67 14.27
N ALA A 193 -57.74 -42.83 14.65
CA ALA A 193 -57.90 -41.38 14.70
C ALA A 193 -58.20 -40.79 13.31
N ALA A 194 -57.53 -41.27 12.25
CA ALA A 194 -57.82 -40.84 10.89
C ALA A 194 -59.26 -41.22 10.44
N ARG A 195 -59.76 -42.39 10.87
CA ARG A 195 -61.13 -42.84 10.56
C ARG A 195 -62.19 -42.01 11.27
N GLU A 196 -61.94 -41.63 12.52
CA GLU A 196 -62.79 -40.72 13.28
C GLU A 196 -62.83 -39.33 12.63
N ALA A 197 -61.66 -38.76 12.32
CA ALA A 197 -61.59 -37.47 11.62
C ALA A 197 -62.25 -37.49 10.22
N TYR A 198 -62.24 -38.63 9.54
CA TYR A 198 -62.95 -38.84 8.27
C TYR A 198 -64.48 -38.83 8.44
N GLN A 199 -64.99 -39.26 9.59
CA GLN A 199 -66.42 -39.27 9.92
C GLN A 199 -66.89 -37.91 10.42
N ASP A 200 -66.07 -37.24 11.22
CA ASP A 200 -66.47 -36.07 12.01
C ASP A 200 -66.20 -34.72 11.31
N VAL A 201 -65.48 -34.72 10.18
CA VAL A 201 -65.20 -33.46 9.46
C VAL A 201 -66.49 -32.79 8.98
N LEU A 202 -66.66 -31.54 9.37
CA LEU A 202 -67.75 -30.68 8.92
C LEU A 202 -67.35 -30.05 7.59
N ILE A 203 -68.21 -30.13 6.59
CA ILE A 203 -67.93 -29.66 5.22
C ILE A 203 -68.98 -28.63 4.80
N GLN A 204 -68.52 -27.45 4.40
CA GLN A 204 -69.30 -26.42 3.72
C GLN A 204 -68.90 -26.36 2.24
N GLN A 205 -69.91 -26.34 1.37
CA GLN A 205 -69.70 -26.10 -0.06
C GLN A 205 -69.60 -24.59 -0.33
N PRO A 206 -68.80 -24.17 -1.33
CA PRO A 206 -68.67 -22.76 -1.66
C PRO A 206 -70.00 -22.19 -2.18
N ASP A 207 -70.28 -20.91 -1.90
CA ASP A 207 -71.48 -20.22 -2.40
C ASP A 207 -71.44 -20.00 -3.93
N THR A 208 -70.26 -20.08 -4.53
CA THR A 208 -70.04 -19.90 -5.97
C THR A 208 -70.04 -21.23 -6.73
N THR A 209 -70.76 -21.31 -7.85
CA THR A 209 -70.75 -22.44 -8.80
C THR A 209 -69.47 -22.57 -9.65
N VAL A 210 -68.43 -21.79 -9.34
CA VAL A 210 -67.19 -21.73 -10.14
C VAL A 210 -66.20 -22.78 -9.65
N THR A 211 -66.09 -23.90 -10.36
CA THR A 211 -64.96 -24.84 -10.23
C THR A 211 -63.75 -24.24 -10.94
N GLY A 212 -62.67 -24.02 -10.18
CA GLY A 212 -61.59 -23.11 -10.55
C GLY A 212 -60.81 -23.47 -11.82
N THR A 213 -60.58 -22.45 -12.65
CA THR A 213 -59.29 -22.16 -13.34
C THR A 213 -59.29 -20.68 -13.72
N ALA A 214 -59.11 -19.78 -12.75
CA ALA A 214 -58.97 -18.35 -13.02
C ALA A 214 -57.61 -17.83 -12.52
N VAL A 215 -56.96 -17.06 -13.39
CA VAL A 215 -55.58 -16.54 -13.29
C VAL A 215 -55.45 -15.63 -12.07
N GLY A 216 -54.82 -16.12 -11.00
CA GLY A 216 -54.66 -15.41 -9.74
C GLY A 216 -53.75 -14.17 -9.84
N GLY A 217 -54.20 -13.10 -9.17
CA GLY A 217 -53.68 -11.72 -9.22
C GLY A 217 -52.17 -11.52 -9.04
N GLU A 218 -51.73 -10.30 -9.36
CA GLU A 218 -50.33 -9.89 -9.41
C GLU A 218 -49.63 -10.03 -8.05
N LEU A 219 -48.57 -10.83 -8.04
CA LEU A 219 -47.57 -10.82 -6.98
C LEU A 219 -46.72 -9.56 -7.15
N VAL A 220 -46.95 -8.55 -6.32
CA VAL A 220 -46.07 -7.38 -6.26
C VAL A 220 -44.74 -7.83 -5.65
N THR A 221 -43.71 -7.97 -6.48
CA THR A 221 -42.33 -8.17 -6.03
C THR A 221 -41.37 -7.32 -6.86
N ALA A 222 -41.25 -6.04 -6.53
CA ALA A 222 -40.04 -5.27 -6.87
C ALA A 222 -39.19 -5.20 -5.59
N PHE A 223 -38.13 -6.00 -5.53
CA PHE A 223 -37.08 -5.76 -4.55
C PHE A 223 -36.28 -4.53 -4.98
N PRO A 224 -35.80 -3.70 -4.03
CA PRO A 224 -34.90 -2.61 -4.37
C PRO A 224 -33.61 -3.15 -5.03
N PRO A 225 -32.99 -2.38 -5.92
CA PRO A 225 -31.77 -2.79 -6.60
C PRO A 225 -30.63 -2.97 -5.58
N VAL A 226 -29.98 -4.13 -5.63
CA VAL A 226 -28.75 -4.41 -4.87
C VAL A 226 -27.60 -3.69 -5.58
N LYS A 227 -26.94 -2.77 -4.88
CA LYS A 227 -25.76 -2.06 -5.40
C LYS A 227 -24.59 -3.03 -5.55
N GLN A 228 -23.63 -2.71 -6.42
CA GLN A 228 -22.38 -3.48 -6.45
C GLN A 228 -21.61 -3.25 -5.15
N GLN A 229 -20.87 -4.26 -4.68
CA GLN A 229 -20.13 -4.23 -3.41
C GLN A 229 -19.15 -3.03 -3.30
N ILE A 230 -18.70 -2.51 -4.45
CA ILE A 230 -17.81 -1.34 -4.54
C ILE A 230 -18.51 0.02 -4.33
N ASP A 231 -19.84 0.06 -4.40
CA ASP A 231 -20.69 1.26 -4.34
C ASP A 231 -21.40 1.43 -2.99
N HIS A 232 -21.04 0.60 -1.99
CA HIS A 232 -21.52 0.73 -0.62
C HIS A 232 -20.74 1.83 0.10
N PHE A 233 -21.44 2.91 0.46
CA PHE A 233 -20.90 4.00 1.29
C PHE A 233 -21.35 3.90 2.74
N ASP A 234 -22.50 3.27 2.99
CA ASP A 234 -23.06 2.97 4.30
C ASP A 234 -23.74 1.60 4.23
N ASP A 235 -23.40 0.69 5.13
CA ASP A 235 -24.10 -0.60 5.28
C ASP A 235 -25.15 -0.54 6.39
N VAL A 236 -26.20 -1.35 6.27
CA VAL A 236 -27.18 -1.52 7.35
C VAL A 236 -26.49 -2.29 8.49
N PRO A 237 -26.29 -1.70 9.68
CA PRO A 237 -25.50 -2.34 10.72
C PRO A 237 -26.16 -3.63 11.17
N THR A 238 -25.40 -4.72 11.22
CA THR A 238 -25.81 -5.92 11.94
C THR A 238 -25.97 -5.55 13.42
N ARG A 239 -27.06 -5.95 14.08
CA ARG A 239 -27.25 -5.60 15.51
C ARG A 239 -26.26 -6.31 16.45
N LEU A 240 -25.48 -7.25 15.94
CA LEU A 240 -24.46 -8.00 16.66
C LEU A 240 -23.09 -7.39 16.37
N GLN A 241 -22.55 -6.65 17.35
CA GLN A 241 -21.22 -6.05 17.29
C GLN A 241 -20.15 -7.13 17.45
N THR A 242 -19.81 -7.81 16.34
CA THR A 242 -18.84 -8.90 16.32
C THR A 242 -17.42 -8.46 16.67
N GLY A 243 -17.16 -7.16 16.72
CA GLY A 243 -15.90 -6.58 17.14
C GLY A 243 -15.57 -6.87 18.60
N ASP A 244 -16.56 -6.98 19.49
CA ASP A 244 -16.35 -7.30 20.90
C ASP A 244 -15.72 -8.68 21.13
N TRP A 245 -15.75 -9.56 20.11
CA TRP A 245 -15.16 -10.89 20.18
C TRP A 245 -13.66 -10.90 19.84
N SER A 246 -13.12 -9.76 19.41
CA SER A 246 -11.73 -9.68 18.98
C SER A 246 -10.82 -9.15 20.08
N THR A 247 -9.64 -9.77 20.20
CA THR A 247 -8.53 -9.26 21.03
C THR A 247 -7.61 -8.31 20.27
N GLN A 248 -7.78 -8.19 18.95
CA GLN A 248 -6.90 -7.40 18.07
C GLN A 248 -7.71 -6.58 17.06
N LEU A 249 -7.12 -5.51 16.53
CA LEU A 249 -7.76 -4.64 15.56
C LEU A 249 -6.80 -4.28 14.44
N ALA A 250 -7.28 -4.43 13.20
CA ALA A 250 -6.57 -3.93 12.04
C ALA A 250 -6.66 -2.39 12.00
N GLY A 251 -5.52 -1.72 11.88
CA GLY A 251 -5.44 -0.27 11.77
C GLY A 251 -4.50 0.14 10.64
N PHE A 252 -4.77 1.29 10.03
CA PHE A 252 -3.84 1.90 9.08
C PHE A 252 -2.73 2.59 9.86
N LYS A 253 -1.49 2.31 9.49
CA LYS A 253 -0.30 2.94 10.06
C LYS A 253 0.72 3.13 8.95
N ASP A 254 1.29 4.32 8.88
CA ASP A 254 2.40 4.58 7.98
C ASP A 254 3.69 3.98 8.56
N HIS A 255 4.47 3.36 7.69
CA HIS A 255 5.75 2.77 8.01
C HIS A 255 6.86 3.45 7.21
N LEU A 256 8.09 3.28 7.68
CA LEU A 256 9.22 3.93 7.06
C LEU A 256 9.66 3.17 5.80
N ALA A 257 9.52 3.81 4.65
CA ALA A 257 10.03 3.26 3.40
C ALA A 257 11.57 3.27 3.40
N PRO A 258 12.23 2.24 2.83
CA PRO A 258 13.70 2.19 2.80
C PRO A 258 14.32 3.34 2.02
N CYS A 259 13.66 3.82 0.97
CA CYS A 259 14.11 4.99 0.22
C CYS A 259 13.99 6.32 0.99
N ASN A 260 13.01 6.45 1.88
CA ASN A 260 12.89 7.60 2.78
C ASN A 260 13.98 7.52 3.86
N TYR A 261 14.18 6.34 4.45
CA TYR A 261 15.18 6.12 5.50
C TYR A 261 16.61 6.37 5.00
N SER A 262 16.96 5.86 3.82
CA SER A 262 18.31 5.96 3.30
C SER A 262 18.64 7.30 2.65
N CYS A 263 17.67 8.21 2.50
CA CYS A 263 17.89 9.52 1.92
C CYS A 263 18.62 10.43 2.93
N PRO A 264 19.88 10.83 2.69
CA PRO A 264 20.63 11.64 3.65
C PRO A 264 20.10 13.07 3.77
N ALA A 265 19.49 13.58 2.69
CA ALA A 265 18.78 14.85 2.70
C ALA A 265 17.43 14.77 3.45
N GLY A 266 17.03 13.56 3.86
CA GLY A 266 15.80 13.26 4.57
C GLY A 266 14.55 13.56 3.77
N ASN A 267 14.53 13.22 2.48
CA ASN A 267 13.39 13.45 1.58
C ASN A 267 12.27 12.45 1.83
N ASP A 268 11.04 12.93 1.69
CA ASP A 268 9.89 12.05 1.58
C ASP A 268 9.75 11.50 0.15
N VAL A 269 10.53 10.45 -0.14
CA VAL A 269 10.60 9.83 -1.47
C VAL A 269 9.26 9.27 -1.92
N VAL A 270 8.59 8.49 -1.07
CA VAL A 270 7.28 7.95 -1.41
C VAL A 270 6.26 9.07 -1.62
N GLY A 271 6.30 10.11 -0.80
CA GLY A 271 5.38 11.25 -0.88
C GLY A 271 5.50 12.01 -2.18
N PHE A 272 6.70 12.44 -2.57
CA PHE A 272 6.85 13.21 -3.80
C PHE A 272 6.55 12.36 -5.05
N ILE A 273 6.84 11.06 -5.03
CA ILE A 273 6.50 10.18 -6.15
C ILE A 273 4.97 10.03 -6.26
N GLN A 274 4.27 9.79 -5.15
CA GLN A 274 2.80 9.73 -5.15
C GLN A 274 2.16 11.05 -5.59
N ALA A 275 2.73 12.18 -5.18
CA ALA A 275 2.29 13.49 -5.62
C ALA A 275 2.53 13.70 -7.12
N LEU A 276 3.67 13.27 -7.66
CA LEU A 276 3.96 13.38 -9.10
C LEU A 276 2.95 12.58 -9.96
N LYS A 277 2.57 11.39 -9.48
CA LYS A 277 1.54 10.56 -10.12
C LYS A 277 0.19 11.28 -10.16
N THR A 278 -0.24 11.76 -8.99
CA THR A 278 -1.63 12.18 -8.76
C THR A 278 -1.89 13.65 -9.10
N TYR A 279 -0.95 14.53 -8.73
CA TYR A 279 -1.13 15.99 -8.73
C TYR A 279 -0.13 16.73 -9.63
N GLY A 280 0.92 16.06 -10.11
CA GLY A 280 1.91 16.64 -11.03
C GLY A 280 3.15 17.21 -10.35
N SER A 281 4.02 17.84 -11.15
CA SER A 281 5.38 18.23 -10.74
C SER A 281 5.40 19.26 -9.62
N ASP A 282 4.51 20.26 -9.63
CA ASP A 282 4.52 21.31 -8.60
C ASP A 282 4.20 20.78 -7.21
N ARG A 283 3.21 19.89 -7.09
CA ARG A 283 2.88 19.28 -5.79
C ARG A 283 3.98 18.33 -5.30
N ALA A 284 4.64 17.62 -6.21
CA ALA A 284 5.81 16.81 -5.87
C ALA A 284 6.99 17.68 -5.41
N MET A 285 7.19 18.83 -6.08
CA MET A 285 8.20 19.81 -5.75
C MET A 285 7.98 20.45 -4.38
N GLU A 286 6.73 20.74 -4.02
CA GLU A 286 6.36 21.22 -2.67
C GLU A 286 6.84 20.26 -1.57
N ILE A 287 6.70 18.94 -1.79
CA ILE A 287 7.15 17.91 -0.84
C ILE A 287 8.69 17.88 -0.80
N LEU A 288 9.37 17.87 -1.95
CA LEU A 288 10.84 17.89 -2.01
C LEU A 288 11.43 19.11 -1.27
N LEU A 289 10.83 20.28 -1.44
CA LEU A 289 11.32 21.53 -0.87
C LEU A 289 11.09 21.64 0.64
N GLN A 290 10.30 20.76 1.27
CA GLN A 290 10.23 20.70 2.73
C GLN A 290 11.61 20.33 3.32
N THR A 291 12.37 19.51 2.59
CA THR A 291 13.55 18.83 3.11
C THR A 291 14.83 19.35 2.47
N GLN A 292 14.82 19.63 1.17
CA GLN A 292 16.04 19.98 0.44
C GLN A 292 15.84 21.13 -0.55
N PRO A 293 16.79 22.07 -0.69
CA PRO A 293 16.60 23.21 -1.59
C PRO A 293 17.20 23.06 -2.98
N LEU A 294 17.90 21.96 -3.27
CA LEU A 294 18.70 21.76 -4.49
C LEU A 294 18.27 20.51 -5.31
N PRO A 295 16.97 20.25 -5.56
CA PRO A 295 16.53 19.02 -6.23
C PRO A 295 17.03 18.93 -7.68
N SER A 296 17.25 20.07 -8.35
CA SER A 296 17.81 20.07 -9.72
C SER A 296 19.25 19.57 -9.74
N VAL A 297 19.99 19.83 -8.67
CA VAL A 297 21.37 19.36 -8.46
C VAL A 297 21.35 17.89 -8.03
N CYS A 298 20.59 17.55 -7.00
CA CYS A 298 20.54 16.19 -6.46
C CYS A 298 20.04 15.17 -7.50
N GLY A 299 19.08 15.53 -8.34
CA GLY A 299 18.65 14.73 -9.49
C GLY A 299 19.74 14.44 -10.54
N ARG A 300 20.91 15.09 -10.46
CA ARG A 300 22.05 14.90 -11.38
C ARG A 300 23.25 14.24 -10.72
N VAL A 301 23.60 14.67 -9.50
CA VAL A 301 24.90 14.34 -8.89
C VAL A 301 24.80 13.42 -7.67
N CYS A 302 23.59 13.11 -7.20
CA CYS A 302 23.40 12.26 -6.03
C CYS A 302 23.80 10.81 -6.33
N PRO A 303 24.48 10.10 -5.42
CA PRO A 303 24.72 8.66 -5.55
C PRO A 303 23.46 7.80 -5.35
N ALA A 304 22.32 8.42 -5.06
CA ALA A 304 21.00 7.80 -4.95
C ALA A 304 20.95 6.55 -4.04
N PRO A 305 21.32 6.66 -2.74
CA PRO A 305 21.15 5.55 -1.78
C PRO A 305 19.70 5.08 -1.66
N CYS A 306 18.74 5.97 -1.94
CA CYS A 306 17.31 5.66 -2.03
C CYS A 306 16.97 4.62 -3.12
N MET A 307 17.76 4.57 -4.21
CA MET A 307 17.63 3.56 -5.27
C MET A 307 18.30 2.25 -4.88
N HIS A 308 19.44 2.32 -4.18
CA HIS A 308 20.19 1.15 -3.70
C HIS A 308 19.35 0.29 -2.74
N GLU A 309 18.65 0.95 -1.80
CA GLU A 309 17.80 0.32 -0.79
C GLU A 309 16.35 0.06 -1.27
N CYS A 310 16.04 0.33 -2.54
CA CYS A 310 14.67 0.20 -3.04
C CYS A 310 14.21 -1.27 -3.07
N ASN A 311 13.14 -1.60 -2.34
CA ASN A 311 12.55 -2.96 -2.33
C ASN A 311 12.21 -3.51 -3.73
N ARG A 312 11.91 -2.65 -4.72
CA ARG A 312 11.58 -3.08 -6.10
C ARG A 312 12.78 -3.68 -6.85
N LYS A 313 14.01 -3.43 -6.39
CA LYS A 313 15.24 -4.05 -6.92
C LYS A 313 15.17 -5.57 -6.95
N LEU A 314 14.45 -6.19 -6.01
CA LEU A 314 14.28 -7.64 -5.91
C LEU A 314 13.22 -8.23 -6.87
N MET A 315 12.53 -7.39 -7.64
CA MET A 315 11.50 -7.81 -8.59
C MET A 315 11.95 -7.55 -10.04
N ASP A 316 12.12 -6.29 -10.42
CA ASP A 316 12.41 -5.90 -11.82
C ASP A 316 13.31 -4.66 -11.94
N GLY A 317 14.10 -4.37 -10.90
CA GLY A 317 15.01 -3.24 -10.84
C GLY A 317 14.48 -2.08 -9.98
N ALA A 318 15.38 -1.30 -9.39
CA ALA A 318 15.00 -0.17 -8.55
C ALA A 318 14.17 0.87 -9.32
N VAL A 319 13.37 1.66 -8.60
CA VAL A 319 12.74 2.85 -9.16
C VAL A 319 13.83 3.89 -9.42
N ASN A 320 13.88 4.52 -10.60
CA ASN A 320 14.82 5.60 -10.91
C ASN A 320 14.39 6.91 -10.23
N ILE A 321 14.56 6.94 -8.89
CA ILE A 321 14.16 8.03 -8.01
C ILE A 321 14.94 9.31 -8.33
N ARG A 322 16.24 9.20 -8.60
CA ARG A 322 17.08 10.34 -8.99
C ARG A 322 16.60 10.98 -10.29
N GLY A 323 16.27 10.17 -11.30
CA GLY A 323 15.69 10.63 -12.56
C GLY A 323 14.33 11.30 -12.39
N LEU A 324 13.48 10.78 -11.50
CA LEU A 324 12.19 11.40 -11.16
C LEU A 324 12.37 12.74 -10.43
N GLU A 325 13.31 12.83 -9.49
CA GLU A 325 13.64 14.07 -8.80
C GLU A 325 14.13 15.15 -9.78
N ARG A 326 15.01 14.76 -10.70
CA ARG A 326 15.41 15.62 -11.82
C ARG A 326 14.21 16.06 -12.66
N TRP A 327 13.38 15.11 -13.09
CA TRP A 327 12.19 15.38 -13.90
C TRP A 327 11.26 16.40 -13.23
N ILE A 328 10.98 16.23 -11.93
CA ILE A 328 10.15 17.16 -11.14
C ILE A 328 10.77 18.56 -11.17
N SER A 329 12.05 18.68 -10.85
CA SER A 329 12.75 19.97 -10.78
C SER A 329 12.87 20.69 -12.12
N ASP A 330 12.98 19.94 -13.23
CA ASP A 330 13.09 20.49 -14.58
C ASP A 330 11.72 20.95 -15.13
N HIS A 331 10.60 20.53 -14.53
CA HIS A 331 9.23 20.82 -14.99
C HIS A 331 8.36 21.55 -13.97
N SER A 332 8.91 21.98 -12.83
CA SER A 332 8.17 22.75 -11.82
C SER A 332 8.50 24.24 -11.91
N GLU A 333 7.47 25.08 -11.79
CA GLU A 333 7.59 26.54 -11.73
C GLU A 333 7.31 27.10 -10.33
N LEU A 334 7.32 26.23 -9.31
CA LEU A 334 6.89 26.60 -7.96
C LEU A 334 7.76 27.71 -7.36
N VAL A 335 7.09 28.74 -6.85
CA VAL A 335 7.69 29.85 -6.12
C VAL A 335 7.56 29.60 -4.61
N LEU A 336 8.67 29.81 -3.89
CA LEU A 336 8.71 29.64 -2.44
C LEU A 336 7.89 30.72 -1.71
N LYS A 337 7.32 30.34 -0.57
CA LYS A 337 6.65 31.25 0.36
C LYS A 337 7.30 31.16 1.73
N LYS A 338 7.71 32.31 2.27
CA LYS A 338 8.29 32.45 3.61
C LYS A 338 7.21 32.23 4.67
N LYS A 339 7.51 31.47 5.74
CA LYS A 339 6.61 31.38 6.91
C LYS A 339 6.61 32.72 7.65
N LYS A 340 5.43 33.14 8.13
CA LYS A 340 5.31 34.28 9.05
C LYS A 340 5.64 33.78 10.46
N ILE A 341 6.56 34.45 11.16
CA ILE A 341 6.95 34.13 12.53
C ILE A 341 6.89 35.36 13.44
N GLY A 342 6.88 35.11 14.76
CA GLY A 342 6.92 36.15 15.78
C GLY A 342 8.33 36.69 16.03
N LYS A 343 9.22 35.87 16.61
CA LYS A 343 10.61 36.25 16.94
C LYS A 343 11.53 35.97 15.75
N THR A 344 12.32 36.96 15.35
CA THR A 344 13.27 36.83 14.23
C THR A 344 14.70 36.90 14.78
N HIS A 345 15.54 35.98 14.32
CA HIS A 345 16.98 35.92 14.64
C HIS A 345 17.81 36.27 13.39
N SER A 346 19.05 36.67 13.61
CA SER A 346 20.07 36.94 12.60
C SER A 346 21.13 35.84 12.59
N PHE A 347 21.47 35.33 11.40
CA PHE A 347 22.45 34.27 11.23
C PHE A 347 23.52 34.61 10.19
N ALA A 348 24.77 34.33 10.53
CA ALA A 348 25.87 34.26 9.58
C ALA A 348 26.13 32.81 9.16
N VAL A 349 26.12 32.53 7.86
CA VAL A 349 26.44 31.21 7.32
C VAL A 349 27.76 31.30 6.55
N ILE A 350 28.78 30.57 6.97
CA ILE A 350 30.13 30.64 6.39
C ILE A 350 30.31 29.50 5.40
N GLY A 351 30.39 29.84 4.12
CA GLY A 351 30.48 28.91 2.99
C GLY A 351 29.17 28.81 2.22
N GLY A 352 29.21 29.09 0.92
CA GLY A 352 28.08 29.05 0.00
C GLY A 352 27.92 27.70 -0.72
N GLY A 353 28.44 26.61 -0.15
CA GLY A 353 28.28 25.25 -0.67
C GLY A 353 26.90 24.62 -0.37
N PRO A 354 26.69 23.32 -0.67
CA PRO A 354 25.41 22.65 -0.46
C PRO A 354 24.89 22.74 0.98
N ALA A 355 25.76 22.56 1.97
CA ALA A 355 25.39 22.65 3.39
C ALA A 355 24.99 24.08 3.79
N GLY A 356 25.75 25.09 3.35
CA GLY A 356 25.44 26.49 3.63
C GLY A 356 24.16 26.96 2.96
N LEU A 357 23.95 26.59 1.70
CA LEU A 357 22.70 26.86 0.98
C LEU A 357 21.51 26.17 1.66
N SER A 358 21.68 24.94 2.16
CA SER A 358 20.64 24.21 2.90
C SER A 358 20.32 24.84 4.26
N ALA A 359 21.35 25.20 5.04
CA ALA A 359 21.16 25.86 6.32
C ALA A 359 20.48 27.22 6.13
N ALA A 360 20.98 28.05 5.22
CA ALA A 360 20.40 29.36 4.93
C ALA A 360 18.96 29.27 4.43
N TYR A 361 18.66 28.31 3.56
CA TYR A 361 17.31 28.03 3.09
C TYR A 361 16.36 27.72 4.25
N GLN A 362 16.74 26.81 5.15
CA GLN A 362 15.89 26.39 6.27
C GLN A 362 15.65 27.53 7.26
N LEU A 363 16.69 28.28 7.61
CA LEU A 363 16.58 29.47 8.47
C LEU A 363 15.66 30.53 7.84
N ALA A 364 15.84 30.83 6.56
CA ALA A 364 15.03 31.83 5.87
C ALA A 364 13.58 31.38 5.67
N LEU A 365 13.34 30.10 5.37
CA LEU A 365 12.00 29.51 5.26
C LEU A 365 11.24 29.64 6.59
N HIS A 366 11.95 29.47 7.71
CA HIS A 366 11.42 29.68 9.06
C HIS A 366 11.32 31.13 9.47
N GLY A 367 11.71 32.10 8.64
CA GLY A 367 11.43 33.50 8.90
C GLY A 367 12.65 34.38 9.21
N HIS A 368 13.82 33.78 9.45
CA HIS A 368 15.00 34.44 9.99
C HIS A 368 15.80 35.25 8.96
N HIS A 369 16.65 36.17 9.44
CA HIS A 369 17.59 36.92 8.60
C HIS A 369 18.89 36.14 8.44
N VAL A 370 19.34 35.98 7.21
CA VAL A 370 20.54 35.17 6.92
C VAL A 370 21.45 35.90 5.94
N THR A 371 22.74 35.94 6.26
CA THR A 371 23.80 36.37 5.36
C THR A 371 24.79 35.22 5.15
N ILE A 372 25.01 34.83 3.88
CA ILE A 372 26.01 33.83 3.51
C ILE A 372 27.33 34.53 3.18
N PHE A 373 28.42 34.15 3.83
CA PHE A 373 29.77 34.62 3.56
C PHE A 373 30.53 33.56 2.77
N GLU A 374 30.98 33.90 1.56
CA GLU A 374 31.64 32.98 0.63
C GLU A 374 33.02 33.52 0.25
N LYS A 375 34.04 32.67 0.39
CA LYS A 375 35.43 32.98 0.05
C LYS A 375 35.59 33.20 -1.46
N GLU A 376 34.89 32.43 -2.26
CA GLU A 376 34.96 32.50 -3.72
C GLU A 376 34.06 33.59 -4.32
N LYS A 377 34.25 33.89 -5.60
CA LYS A 377 33.49 34.95 -6.30
C LYS A 377 31.99 34.64 -6.47
N LYS A 378 31.60 33.36 -6.41
CA LYS A 378 30.21 32.90 -6.59
C LYS A 378 29.88 31.77 -5.63
N LEU A 379 28.61 31.68 -5.24
CA LEU A 379 28.06 30.61 -4.42
C LEU A 379 28.00 29.27 -5.16
N GLY A 380 28.03 28.17 -4.42
CA GLY A 380 27.85 26.81 -4.93
C GLY A 380 28.93 25.83 -4.44
N GLY A 381 30.06 26.33 -3.94
CA GLY A 381 31.17 25.49 -3.47
C GLY A 381 31.56 24.43 -4.50
N VAL A 382 31.67 23.17 -4.07
CA VAL A 382 32.02 22.04 -4.94
C VAL A 382 31.06 21.85 -6.13
N LEU A 383 29.79 22.25 -6.00
CA LEU A 383 28.82 22.17 -7.11
C LEU A 383 29.25 23.03 -8.29
N ARG A 384 29.83 24.20 -8.00
CA ARG A 384 30.30 25.13 -9.02
C ARG A 384 31.73 24.84 -9.44
N TYR A 385 32.62 24.63 -8.47
CA TYR A 385 34.06 24.63 -8.73
C TYR A 385 34.65 23.23 -8.88
N GLY A 386 33.97 22.18 -8.38
CA GLY A 386 34.44 20.80 -8.45
C GLY A 386 33.74 19.99 -9.55
N ILE A 387 32.41 19.89 -9.48
CA ILE A 387 31.64 19.07 -10.42
C ILE A 387 31.73 19.70 -11.82
N PRO A 388 32.01 18.96 -12.91
CA PRO A 388 32.05 19.50 -14.28
C PRO A 388 30.67 19.83 -14.88
N SER A 389 30.64 20.70 -15.91
CA SER A 389 29.38 21.14 -16.55
C SER A 389 28.61 20.03 -17.26
N PHE A 390 29.31 19.01 -17.76
CA PHE A 390 28.68 17.87 -18.43
C PHE A 390 27.90 16.96 -17.46
N ARG A 391 28.09 17.13 -16.15
CA ARG A 391 27.30 16.51 -15.08
C ARG A 391 26.34 17.49 -14.41
N LEU A 392 26.80 18.71 -14.16
CA LEU A 392 26.01 19.76 -13.53
C LEU A 392 26.16 21.09 -14.30
N PRO A 393 25.20 21.43 -15.18
CA PRO A 393 25.18 22.69 -15.89
C PRO A 393 25.12 23.89 -14.93
N GLU A 394 25.75 25.01 -15.31
CA GLU A 394 25.79 26.21 -14.46
C GLU A 394 24.38 26.81 -14.32
N GLU A 395 23.58 26.80 -15.39
CA GLU A 395 22.23 27.37 -15.39
C GLU A 395 21.30 26.62 -14.42
N VAL A 396 21.48 25.30 -14.30
CA VAL A 396 20.72 24.45 -13.38
C VAL A 396 21.02 24.81 -11.93
N LEU A 397 22.30 24.99 -11.59
CA LEU A 397 22.71 25.42 -10.25
C LEU A 397 22.19 26.83 -9.93
N GLU A 398 22.32 27.77 -10.87
CA GLU A 398 21.82 29.14 -10.71
C GLU A 398 20.31 29.20 -10.51
N ARG A 399 19.54 28.32 -11.18
CA ARG A 399 18.09 28.22 -11.00
C ARG A 399 17.73 27.90 -9.55
N ASP A 400 18.37 26.89 -8.96
CA ASP A 400 18.11 26.50 -7.58
C ASP A 400 18.59 27.59 -6.59
N ILE A 401 19.77 28.18 -6.79
CA ILE A 401 20.26 29.29 -5.96
C ILE A 401 19.30 30.49 -6.03
N LYS A 402 18.84 30.88 -7.22
CA LYS A 402 17.87 31.97 -7.39
C LYS A 402 16.57 31.70 -6.64
N ARG A 403 16.07 30.46 -6.67
CA ARG A 403 14.89 30.06 -5.90
C ARG A 403 15.16 30.24 -4.41
N ILE A 404 16.27 29.74 -3.88
CA ILE A 404 16.63 29.91 -2.45
C ILE A 404 16.65 31.40 -2.06
N PHE A 405 17.29 32.24 -2.87
CA PHE A 405 17.44 33.67 -2.60
C PHE A 405 16.13 34.46 -2.69
N SER A 406 15.08 33.91 -3.32
CA SER A 406 13.74 34.51 -3.29
C SER A 406 13.14 34.63 -1.89
N LEU A 407 13.70 33.91 -0.90
CA LEU A 407 13.36 34.04 0.53
C LEU A 407 13.96 35.27 1.23
N GLY A 408 14.77 36.07 0.53
CA GLY A 408 15.40 37.28 1.08
C GLY A 408 16.74 37.04 1.79
N ILE A 409 17.43 35.96 1.44
CA ILE A 409 18.80 35.68 1.90
C ILE A 409 19.78 36.66 1.26
N ARG A 410 20.77 37.14 2.02
CA ARG A 410 21.87 37.97 1.52
C ARG A 410 23.14 37.15 1.37
N SER A 411 24.06 37.61 0.54
CA SER A 411 25.39 37.01 0.44
C SER A 411 26.49 38.05 0.25
N THR A 412 27.66 37.73 0.78
CA THR A 412 28.92 38.46 0.62
C THR A 412 29.93 37.48 0.04
N CYS A 413 30.25 37.62 -1.24
CA CYS A 413 31.21 36.77 -1.96
C CYS A 413 32.61 37.41 -1.98
N ALA A 414 33.63 36.64 -2.36
CA ALA A 414 35.04 37.06 -2.31
C ALA A 414 35.51 37.47 -0.90
N HIS A 415 34.95 36.83 0.12
CA HIS A 415 35.09 37.21 1.52
C HIS A 415 35.62 36.03 2.36
N PRO A 416 36.95 35.79 2.36
CA PRO A 416 37.55 34.78 3.22
C PRO A 416 37.36 35.14 4.70
N ILE A 417 37.03 34.15 5.52
CA ILE A 417 36.89 34.31 6.98
C ILE A 417 38.16 33.81 7.66
N ASP A 418 38.81 34.69 8.41
CA ASP A 418 39.88 34.36 9.35
C ASP A 418 39.36 34.39 10.80
N LYS A 419 40.27 34.29 11.78
CA LYS A 419 39.92 34.25 13.21
C LYS A 419 39.22 35.53 13.67
N VAL A 420 39.77 36.69 13.29
CA VAL A 420 39.26 38.01 13.70
C VAL A 420 37.88 38.25 13.09
N GLU A 421 37.72 37.88 11.83
CA GLU A 421 36.45 38.02 11.14
C GLU A 421 35.39 37.06 11.71
N LEU A 422 35.76 35.85 12.12
CA LEU A 422 34.83 34.93 12.76
C LEU A 422 34.35 35.46 14.12
N GLU A 423 35.24 36.04 14.93
CA GLU A 423 34.87 36.71 16.19
C GLU A 423 33.90 37.86 15.95
N ARG A 424 34.18 38.72 14.96
CA ARG A 424 33.28 39.81 14.55
C ARG A 424 31.89 39.29 14.18
N LEU A 425 31.82 38.23 13.36
CA LEU A 425 30.54 37.66 12.94
C LEU A 425 29.76 37.05 14.10
N TYR A 426 30.45 36.47 15.08
CA TYR A 426 29.85 35.93 16.30
C TYR A 426 29.26 37.02 17.20
N GLU A 427 29.88 38.21 17.25
CA GLU A 427 29.33 39.35 17.99
C GLU A 427 28.15 40.03 17.27
N GLU A 428 28.14 40.02 15.94
CA GLU A 428 27.13 40.72 15.12
C GLU A 428 25.85 39.94 14.85
N HIS A 429 25.87 38.61 15.00
CA HIS A 429 24.72 37.74 14.68
C HIS A 429 24.34 36.89 15.89
N ASP A 430 23.04 36.56 16.01
CA ASP A 430 22.53 35.71 17.08
C ASP A 430 23.07 34.26 16.99
N GLY A 431 23.46 33.82 15.78
CA GLY A 431 24.09 32.53 15.55
C GLY A 431 24.97 32.47 14.30
N VAL A 432 25.98 31.60 14.33
CA VAL A 432 26.91 31.35 13.22
C VAL A 432 26.91 29.87 12.84
N ILE A 433 26.77 29.56 11.54
CA ILE A 433 26.87 28.20 11.02
C ILE A 433 28.05 28.09 10.05
N ILE A 434 29.04 27.29 10.41
CA ILE A 434 30.25 27.02 9.65
C ILE A 434 30.00 25.85 8.68
N CYS A 435 30.00 26.16 7.39
CA CYS A 435 29.71 25.26 6.26
C CYS A 435 30.85 25.25 5.22
N LYS A 436 32.10 25.42 5.67
CA LYS A 436 33.26 25.66 4.78
C LYS A 436 33.71 24.43 3.97
N GLY A 437 33.16 23.24 4.27
CA GLY A 437 33.59 21.97 3.70
C GLY A 437 35.04 21.62 4.05
N PHE A 438 35.68 20.78 3.23
CA PHE A 438 37.09 20.47 3.40
C PHE A 438 37.98 21.53 2.74
N SER A 439 39.09 21.88 3.38
CA SER A 439 39.99 22.96 2.92
C SER A 439 41.31 22.47 2.36
N ASP A 440 41.88 21.39 2.90
CA ASP A 440 43.27 21.05 2.63
C ASP A 440 43.35 19.75 1.82
N ALA A 441 43.99 19.80 0.66
CA ALA A 441 44.16 18.61 -0.16
C ALA A 441 45.19 17.66 0.47
N LYS A 442 44.93 16.35 0.40
CA LYS A 442 45.90 15.35 0.84
C LYS A 442 47.07 15.27 -0.14
N THR A 443 48.26 15.04 0.41
CA THR A 443 49.50 14.77 -0.34
C THR A 443 49.85 13.28 -0.26
N LEU A 444 50.66 12.80 -1.20
CA LEU A 444 51.21 11.43 -1.17
C LEU A 444 52.45 11.34 -0.28
N SER A 445 53.15 12.45 -0.11
CA SER A 445 54.43 12.56 0.58
C SER A 445 55.49 11.60 0.00
N VAL A 446 55.51 11.47 -1.33
CA VAL A 446 56.45 10.62 -2.07
C VAL A 446 57.50 11.44 -2.82
N ALA A 447 58.61 10.81 -3.19
CA ALA A 447 59.69 11.48 -3.92
C ALA A 447 59.18 12.04 -5.26
N GLY A 448 59.49 13.31 -5.55
CA GLY A 448 59.15 13.98 -6.80
C GLY A 448 57.72 14.53 -6.90
N GLU A 449 56.94 14.55 -5.82
CA GLU A 449 55.57 15.10 -5.81
C GLU A 449 55.51 16.62 -6.10
N ASP A 450 56.61 17.33 -5.88
CA ASP A 450 56.79 18.76 -6.11
C ASP A 450 57.19 19.13 -7.55
N LEU A 451 57.37 18.13 -8.43
CA LEU A 451 57.68 18.36 -9.85
C LEU A 451 56.56 19.13 -10.57
N ASP A 452 56.94 20.01 -11.49
CA ASP A 452 55.96 20.68 -12.36
C ASP A 452 55.15 19.65 -13.17
N GLY A 453 53.88 19.94 -13.42
CA GLY A 453 52.94 19.01 -14.06
C GLY A 453 52.16 18.11 -13.08
N ILE A 454 52.52 18.08 -11.80
CA ILE A 454 51.71 17.46 -10.73
C ILE A 454 50.79 18.51 -10.12
N GLU A 455 49.50 18.23 -10.03
CA GLU A 455 48.50 19.19 -9.58
C GLU A 455 47.35 18.52 -8.81
N GLN A 456 46.76 19.26 -7.88
CA GLN A 456 45.53 18.83 -7.20
C GLN A 456 44.33 18.82 -8.15
N GLY A 457 43.56 17.73 -8.15
CA GLY A 457 42.44 17.52 -9.06
C GLY A 457 41.35 18.58 -8.94
N LEU A 458 41.03 19.02 -7.73
CA LEU A 458 40.05 20.10 -7.51
C LEU A 458 40.53 21.44 -8.08
N THR A 459 41.82 21.76 -7.97
CA THR A 459 42.40 22.96 -8.57
C THR A 459 42.30 22.90 -10.10
N PHE A 460 42.58 21.74 -10.68
CA PHE A 460 42.45 21.50 -12.11
C PHE A 460 41.00 21.71 -12.61
N LEU A 461 40.02 21.17 -11.88
CA LEU A 461 38.59 21.29 -12.19
C LEU A 461 38.11 22.75 -12.04
N ALA A 462 38.49 23.42 -10.95
CA ALA A 462 38.12 24.81 -10.68
C ALA A 462 38.67 25.78 -11.73
N ARG A 463 39.91 25.56 -12.22
CA ARG A 463 40.53 26.42 -13.25
C ARG A 463 39.67 26.50 -14.51
N ARG A 464 39.08 25.38 -14.96
CA ARG A 464 38.22 25.36 -16.17
C ARG A 464 36.91 26.11 -15.97
N ARG A 465 36.37 26.08 -14.75
CA ARG A 465 35.14 26.81 -14.38
C ARG A 465 35.35 28.32 -14.33
N ILE A 466 36.54 28.76 -13.90
CA ILE A 466 36.91 30.18 -13.79
C ILE A 466 37.38 30.73 -15.14
N ASP A 467 38.13 29.94 -15.91
CA ASP A 467 38.69 30.31 -17.20
C ASP A 467 38.25 29.32 -18.29
N LYS A 468 37.30 29.76 -19.14
CA LYS A 468 36.85 29.00 -20.31
C LYS A 468 37.91 28.91 -21.43
N LEU A 469 39.04 29.59 -21.29
CA LEU A 469 40.21 29.46 -22.16
C LEU A 469 41.32 28.60 -21.52
N ALA A 470 41.07 28.00 -20.34
CA ALA A 470 42.05 27.17 -19.66
C ALA A 470 42.68 26.13 -20.61
N THR A 471 44.01 26.08 -20.59
CA THR A 471 44.90 25.42 -21.57
C THR A 471 44.43 24.03 -21.99
N GLU A 472 44.47 23.75 -23.30
CA GLU A 472 44.35 22.39 -23.82
C GLU A 472 45.41 21.49 -23.18
N LEU A 473 45.03 20.25 -22.86
CA LEU A 473 45.97 19.25 -22.40
C LEU A 473 46.51 18.49 -23.62
N SER A 474 47.74 18.03 -23.51
CA SER A 474 48.39 17.17 -24.51
C SER A 474 49.17 16.07 -23.82
N GLY A 475 49.32 14.92 -24.46
CA GLY A 475 50.08 13.80 -23.93
C GLY A 475 49.33 12.96 -22.91
N ASP A 476 50.07 12.12 -22.19
CA ASP A 476 49.52 11.15 -21.26
C ASP A 476 49.29 11.77 -19.88
N VAL A 477 48.05 11.65 -19.37
CA VAL A 477 47.64 12.15 -18.06
C VAL A 477 47.36 10.98 -17.12
N VAL A 478 47.89 11.06 -15.92
CA VAL A 478 47.61 10.12 -14.84
C VAL A 478 46.72 10.80 -13.80
N VAL A 479 45.65 10.14 -13.39
CA VAL A 479 44.77 10.58 -12.30
C VAL A 479 44.88 9.57 -11.16
N ILE A 480 45.12 10.03 -9.94
CA ILE A 480 45.28 9.16 -8.77
C ILE A 480 44.08 9.32 -7.85
N GLY A 481 43.28 8.27 -7.71
CA GLY A 481 42.09 8.26 -6.86
C GLY A 481 41.00 7.31 -7.36
N GLY A 482 39.95 7.13 -6.55
CA GLY A 482 38.82 6.25 -6.88
C GLY A 482 37.44 6.81 -6.51
N GLY A 483 37.37 8.11 -6.21
CA GLY A 483 36.11 8.81 -5.92
C GLY A 483 35.64 9.67 -7.10
N ASN A 484 34.48 10.33 -6.93
CA ASN A 484 33.87 11.16 -7.99
C ASN A 484 34.82 12.24 -8.53
N THR A 485 35.61 12.89 -7.67
CA THR A 485 36.63 13.87 -8.11
C THR A 485 37.63 13.27 -9.10
N ALA A 486 38.02 12.01 -8.90
CA ALA A 486 38.98 11.34 -9.78
C ALA A 486 38.36 11.04 -11.15
N ILE A 487 37.10 10.59 -11.17
CA ILE A 487 36.33 10.39 -12.40
C ILE A 487 36.13 11.71 -13.16
N ASP A 488 35.74 12.76 -12.45
CA ASP A 488 35.54 14.09 -13.02
C ASP A 488 36.83 14.67 -13.60
N CYS A 489 37.97 14.48 -12.91
CA CYS A 489 39.29 14.83 -13.42
C CYS A 489 39.64 14.06 -14.69
N ALA A 490 39.42 12.74 -14.69
CA ALA A 490 39.77 11.88 -15.81
C ALA A 490 38.98 12.23 -17.07
N ARG A 491 37.65 12.35 -16.97
CA ARG A 491 36.78 12.75 -18.09
C ARG A 491 37.08 14.16 -18.56
N SER A 492 37.29 15.10 -17.63
CA SER A 492 37.66 16.48 -17.98
C SER A 492 39.02 16.56 -18.67
N ALA A 493 39.98 15.70 -18.31
CA ALA A 493 41.28 15.65 -18.96
C ALA A 493 41.17 15.15 -20.42
N LEU A 494 40.42 14.06 -20.66
CA LEU A 494 40.14 13.57 -22.02
C LEU A 494 39.47 14.64 -22.88
N ARG A 495 38.41 15.26 -22.35
CA ARG A 495 37.67 16.32 -23.04
C ARG A 495 38.52 17.56 -23.32
N ARG A 496 39.66 17.74 -22.66
CA ARG A 496 40.60 18.85 -22.90
C ARG A 496 41.73 18.50 -23.89
N GLY A 497 41.70 17.32 -24.50
CA GLY A 497 42.66 16.91 -25.53
C GLY A 497 43.79 16.00 -25.05
N ALA A 498 43.75 15.49 -23.81
CA ALA A 498 44.70 14.49 -23.36
C ALA A 498 44.70 13.27 -24.31
N SER A 499 45.90 12.82 -24.71
CA SER A 499 46.05 11.73 -25.68
C SER A 499 45.69 10.37 -25.07
N SER A 500 45.98 10.20 -23.78
CA SER A 500 45.50 9.09 -22.97
C SER A 500 45.29 9.53 -21.53
N VAL A 501 44.34 8.89 -20.83
CA VAL A 501 44.09 9.13 -19.41
C VAL A 501 44.06 7.80 -18.67
N LYS A 502 44.95 7.64 -17.70
CA LYS A 502 44.99 6.47 -16.80
C LYS A 502 44.54 6.86 -15.40
N LEU A 503 43.50 6.20 -14.91
CA LEU A 503 42.99 6.35 -13.55
C LEU A 503 43.58 5.25 -12.66
N ILE A 504 44.47 5.65 -11.76
CA ILE A 504 45.20 4.75 -10.86
C ILE A 504 44.49 4.70 -9.53
N TYR A 505 44.15 3.50 -9.09
CA TYR A 505 43.47 3.28 -7.81
C TYR A 505 44.13 2.18 -7.00
N ARG A 506 44.38 2.47 -5.72
CA ARG A 506 45.07 1.57 -4.78
C ARG A 506 44.23 0.37 -4.32
N ARG A 507 42.96 0.29 -4.68
CA ARG A 507 42.09 -0.86 -4.40
C ARG A 507 41.47 -1.37 -5.71
N SER A 508 40.59 -2.36 -5.63
CA SER A 508 39.91 -2.86 -6.82
C SER A 508 38.70 -1.99 -7.17
N ARG A 509 38.07 -2.26 -8.33
CA ARG A 509 36.86 -1.54 -8.77
C ARG A 509 35.73 -1.62 -7.74
N THR A 510 35.59 -2.74 -7.02
CA THR A 510 34.50 -2.94 -6.05
C THR A 510 34.59 -2.02 -4.84
N GLU A 511 35.79 -1.50 -4.51
CA GLU A 511 35.98 -0.57 -3.40
C GLU A 511 35.94 0.92 -3.80
N MET A 512 35.78 1.21 -5.11
CA MET A 512 35.65 2.59 -5.58
C MET A 512 34.43 3.27 -4.96
N THR A 513 34.57 4.57 -4.65
CA THR A 513 33.48 5.37 -4.05
C THR A 513 32.82 6.31 -5.04
N ALA A 514 33.29 6.31 -6.29
CA ALA A 514 32.61 7.01 -7.37
C ALA A 514 31.28 6.34 -7.70
N ILE A 515 30.36 7.13 -8.24
CA ILE A 515 29.06 6.63 -8.71
C ILE A 515 29.29 5.68 -9.89
N GLU A 516 28.68 4.49 -9.85
CA GLU A 516 28.95 3.41 -10.81
C GLU A 516 28.68 3.86 -12.25
N GLU A 517 27.57 4.56 -12.49
CA GLU A 517 27.23 5.08 -13.82
C GLU A 517 28.27 6.07 -14.36
N GLU A 518 28.95 6.80 -13.48
CA GLU A 518 30.01 7.74 -13.85
C GLU A 518 31.33 7.02 -14.17
N ILE A 519 31.59 5.90 -13.50
CA ILE A 519 32.72 5.02 -13.83
C ILE A 519 32.48 4.43 -15.22
N GLU A 520 31.28 3.93 -15.50
CA GLU A 520 30.92 3.39 -16.81
C GLU A 520 31.03 4.44 -17.92
N ASP A 521 30.55 5.66 -17.67
CA ASP A 521 30.72 6.79 -18.59
C ASP A 521 32.19 7.11 -18.86
N ALA A 522 33.03 7.12 -17.82
CA ALA A 522 34.47 7.37 -17.97
C ALA A 522 35.15 6.31 -18.84
N LEU A 523 34.83 5.03 -18.60
CA LEU A 523 35.35 3.92 -19.41
C LEU A 523 34.87 4.02 -20.87
N ARG A 524 33.60 4.41 -21.08
CA ARG A 524 33.01 4.61 -22.42
C ARG A 524 33.67 5.79 -23.16
N GLU A 525 34.06 6.84 -22.45
CA GLU A 525 34.83 7.97 -22.99
C GLU A 525 36.29 7.61 -23.31
N GLY A 526 36.79 6.46 -22.83
CA GLY A 526 38.15 5.95 -23.11
C GLY A 526 39.14 6.09 -21.94
N VAL A 527 38.68 6.40 -20.72
CA VAL A 527 39.54 6.37 -19.52
C VAL A 527 40.00 4.94 -19.25
N GLN A 528 41.29 4.75 -19.01
CA GLN A 528 41.87 3.45 -18.67
C GLN A 528 41.96 3.31 -17.15
N LEU A 529 41.21 2.38 -16.56
CA LEU A 529 41.29 2.09 -15.12
C LEU A 529 42.45 1.13 -14.83
N LEU A 530 43.35 1.53 -13.93
CA LEU A 530 44.44 0.73 -13.41
C LEU A 530 44.24 0.52 -11.90
N PRO A 531 43.46 -0.51 -11.50
CA PRO A 531 43.23 -0.82 -10.09
C PRO A 531 44.45 -1.53 -9.47
N LEU A 532 44.45 -1.70 -8.15
CA LEU A 532 45.50 -2.42 -7.40
C LEU A 532 46.91 -1.84 -7.61
N HIS A 533 47.01 -0.53 -7.81
CA HIS A 533 48.29 0.16 -7.97
C HIS A 533 48.30 1.42 -7.14
N GLN A 534 49.45 1.74 -6.55
CA GLN A 534 49.64 3.00 -5.85
C GLN A 534 50.97 3.69 -6.21
N PRO A 535 51.03 5.03 -6.16
CA PRO A 535 52.27 5.77 -6.41
C PRO A 535 53.30 5.52 -5.32
N VAL A 536 54.56 5.32 -5.71
CA VAL A 536 55.72 5.29 -4.78
C VAL A 536 56.71 6.41 -5.04
N ALA A 537 56.81 6.90 -6.28
CA ALA A 537 57.63 8.06 -6.65
C ALA A 537 57.20 8.63 -8.01
N PHE A 538 57.55 9.88 -8.25
CA PHE A 538 57.47 10.54 -9.55
C PHE A 538 58.87 10.78 -10.11
N ARG A 539 59.01 10.66 -11.43
CA ARG A 539 60.27 10.80 -12.16
C ARG A 539 60.22 12.00 -13.08
N GLY A 540 61.31 12.76 -13.14
CA GLY A 540 61.41 13.94 -14.00
C GLY A 540 62.57 14.86 -13.61
N VAL A 541 62.91 15.79 -14.49
CA VAL A 541 63.89 16.86 -14.23
C VAL A 541 63.16 18.18 -14.37
N GLY A 542 62.83 18.82 -13.24
CA GLY A 542 62.04 20.05 -13.17
C GLY A 542 60.54 19.87 -13.48
N ARG A 543 60.18 18.95 -14.39
CA ARG A 543 58.81 18.57 -14.75
C ARG A 543 58.65 17.05 -14.73
N VAL A 544 57.46 16.57 -14.38
CA VAL A 544 57.11 15.15 -14.40
C VAL A 544 57.21 14.57 -15.82
N ALA A 545 57.86 13.42 -15.93
CA ALA A 545 57.97 12.62 -17.14
C ALA A 545 57.45 11.19 -16.95
N GLY A 546 57.25 10.77 -15.69
CA GLY A 546 56.74 9.45 -15.37
C GLY A 546 56.41 9.26 -13.89
N ILE A 547 55.77 8.13 -13.61
CA ILE A 547 55.36 7.68 -12.28
C ILE A 547 55.89 6.26 -12.07
N VAL A 548 56.28 5.96 -10.84
CA VAL A 548 56.61 4.61 -10.36
C VAL A 548 55.46 4.15 -9.48
N LEU A 549 54.95 2.97 -9.77
CA LEU A 549 53.81 2.36 -9.08
C LEU A 549 54.24 1.08 -8.42
N ALA A 550 53.74 0.83 -7.21
CA ALA A 550 53.75 -0.49 -6.61
C ALA A 550 52.43 -1.21 -6.89
N GLU A 551 52.51 -2.50 -7.18
CA GLU A 551 51.35 -3.38 -7.14
C GLU A 551 50.83 -3.52 -5.69
N VAL A 552 49.53 -3.74 -5.56
CA VAL A 552 48.84 -3.82 -4.29
C VAL A 552 48.06 -5.11 -4.18
N GLU A 553 48.29 -5.85 -3.10
CA GLU A 553 47.43 -6.95 -2.68
C GLU A 553 46.40 -6.45 -1.68
N LEU A 554 45.18 -7.01 -1.71
CA LEU A 554 44.13 -6.63 -0.77
C LEU A 554 44.21 -7.49 0.49
N GLY A 555 44.40 -6.86 1.65
CA GLY A 555 44.30 -7.50 2.95
C GLY A 555 42.86 -7.64 3.45
N GLU A 556 42.71 -7.69 4.78
CA GLU A 556 41.40 -7.67 5.46
C GLU A 556 40.70 -6.31 5.30
N ALA A 557 39.39 -6.28 5.59
CA ALA A 557 38.60 -5.05 5.57
C ALA A 557 39.02 -4.08 6.68
N ASP A 558 39.17 -2.80 6.33
CA ASP A 558 39.33 -1.69 7.27
C ASP A 558 37.99 -1.39 8.00
N ILE A 559 38.00 -0.44 8.94
CA ILE A 559 36.82 0.03 9.69
C ILE A 559 35.69 0.53 8.75
N ASP A 560 36.05 1.01 7.56
CA ASP A 560 35.11 1.46 6.54
C ASP A 560 34.50 0.31 5.72
N GLY A 561 34.81 -0.95 6.07
CA GLY A 561 34.35 -2.17 5.39
C GLY A 561 35.11 -2.49 4.10
N ARG A 562 36.05 -1.66 3.66
CA ARG A 562 36.79 -1.84 2.41
C ARG A 562 38.15 -2.50 2.68
N ARG A 563 38.57 -3.40 1.79
CA ARG A 563 39.84 -4.13 1.95
C ARG A 563 41.04 -3.19 1.95
N ARG A 564 41.96 -3.40 2.90
CA ARG A 564 43.15 -2.58 3.07
C ARG A 564 44.17 -2.88 1.96
N PRO A 565 44.77 -1.85 1.34
CA PRO A 565 45.85 -2.06 0.38
C PRO A 565 47.16 -2.44 1.10
N LEU A 566 47.76 -3.56 0.70
CA LEU A 566 49.10 -4.01 1.10
C LEU A 566 50.06 -3.86 -0.09
N VAL A 567 51.05 -2.99 0.07
CA VAL A 567 52.00 -2.62 -0.97
C VAL A 567 53.00 -3.75 -1.17
N THR A 568 53.18 -4.21 -2.40
CA THR A 568 54.17 -5.24 -2.72
C THR A 568 55.49 -4.61 -3.17
N GLU A 569 56.52 -5.44 -3.33
CA GLU A 569 57.81 -5.02 -3.90
C GLU A 569 57.79 -4.95 -5.44
N GLN A 570 56.69 -5.38 -6.09
CA GLN A 570 56.57 -5.36 -7.54
C GLN A 570 56.28 -3.94 -8.02
N MET A 571 57.22 -3.38 -8.78
CA MET A 571 57.16 -2.01 -9.26
C MET A 571 56.96 -1.97 -10.77
N THR A 572 56.09 -1.08 -11.22
CA THR A 572 55.86 -0.79 -12.65
C THR A 572 56.06 0.70 -12.90
N GLU A 573 56.69 1.04 -14.03
CA GLU A 573 56.89 2.42 -14.45
C GLU A 573 55.95 2.80 -15.60
N LEU A 574 55.35 3.98 -15.51
CA LEU A 574 54.55 4.57 -16.58
C LEU A 574 55.09 5.95 -16.94
N ASN A 575 55.11 6.28 -18.24
CA ASN A 575 55.37 7.63 -18.70
C ASN A 575 54.10 8.47 -18.57
N CYS A 576 54.25 9.72 -18.14
CA CYS A 576 53.15 10.69 -18.09
C CYS A 576 53.70 12.11 -18.12
N SER A 577 52.91 13.03 -18.67
CA SER A 577 53.24 14.45 -18.80
C SER A 577 52.50 15.33 -17.78
N LYS A 578 51.46 14.78 -17.14
CA LYS A 578 50.65 15.45 -16.13
C LYS A 578 50.11 14.42 -15.14
N VAL A 579 50.08 14.79 -13.87
CA VAL A 579 49.49 13.99 -12.79
C VAL A 579 48.43 14.83 -12.07
N LEU A 580 47.24 14.26 -11.88
CA LEU A 580 46.14 14.86 -11.12
C LEU A 580 45.89 14.06 -9.84
N LEU A 581 46.08 14.70 -8.69
CA LEU A 581 45.90 14.10 -7.37
C LEU A 581 44.44 14.27 -6.91
N ALA A 582 43.71 13.16 -6.76
CA ALA A 582 42.32 13.12 -6.29
C ALA A 582 42.19 12.25 -5.04
N LEU A 583 42.98 12.59 -4.02
CA LEU A 583 43.20 11.78 -2.81
C LEU A 583 42.23 12.09 -1.66
N GLY A 584 41.30 13.03 -1.90
CA GLY A 584 40.45 13.60 -0.86
C GLY A 584 41.10 14.79 -0.16
N GLN A 585 40.41 15.29 0.86
CA GLN A 585 40.79 16.48 1.60
C GLN A 585 40.72 16.24 3.11
N GLU A 586 41.31 17.13 3.89
CA GLU A 586 41.28 17.17 5.35
C GLU A 586 40.43 18.34 5.85
N ASN A 587 39.92 18.17 7.06
CA ASN A 587 39.16 19.18 7.76
C ASN A 587 40.06 19.91 8.76
N LYS A 588 40.58 21.09 8.39
CA LYS A 588 41.24 21.99 9.33
C LYS A 588 40.41 23.25 9.52
N LEU A 589 40.04 23.54 10.76
CA LEU A 589 39.26 24.72 11.14
C LEU A 589 40.20 25.87 11.59
N ALA A 590 41.17 26.24 10.75
CA ALA A 590 42.17 27.27 11.07
C ALA A 590 41.58 28.68 11.33
N MET A 591 40.33 28.90 10.93
CA MET A 591 39.56 30.12 11.18
C MET A 591 39.00 30.20 12.61
N LEU A 592 39.10 29.15 13.42
CA LEU A 592 38.69 29.21 14.82
C LEU A 592 39.74 29.96 15.66
N PRO A 593 39.31 30.87 16.56
CA PRO A 593 40.14 31.36 17.64
C PRO A 593 40.75 30.20 18.45
N ASP A 594 41.95 30.40 18.98
CA ASP A 594 42.71 29.31 19.65
C ASP A 594 42.01 28.80 20.93
N GLU A 595 41.20 29.65 21.56
CA GLU A 595 40.39 29.34 22.75
C GLU A 595 39.11 28.54 22.41
N TRP A 596 38.69 28.51 21.14
CA TRP A 596 37.42 27.93 20.73
C TRP A 596 37.57 26.49 20.26
N GLN A 597 36.70 25.61 20.75
CA GLN A 597 36.71 24.19 20.41
C GLN A 597 35.39 23.76 19.79
N ILE A 598 35.44 22.81 18.84
CA ILE A 598 34.24 22.17 18.30
C ILE A 598 34.09 20.79 18.93
N SER A 599 32.94 20.58 19.58
CA SER A 599 32.53 19.27 20.09
C SER A 599 31.07 19.03 19.76
N GLY A 600 30.76 17.84 19.21
CA GLY A 600 29.40 17.48 18.79
C GLY A 600 28.81 18.42 17.73
N ALA A 601 29.65 18.96 16.83
CA ALA A 601 29.28 19.97 15.82
C ALA A 601 28.81 21.31 16.40
N ARG A 602 29.10 21.60 17.68
CA ARG A 602 28.85 22.89 18.34
C ARG A 602 30.17 23.50 18.82
N GLY A 603 30.25 24.83 18.81
CA GLY A 603 31.36 25.59 19.38
C GLY A 603 31.28 25.75 20.88
N TRP A 604 32.43 25.76 21.53
CA TRP A 604 32.60 25.87 22.97
C TRP A 604 33.76 26.81 23.28
N LEU A 605 33.58 27.61 24.32
CA LEU A 605 34.65 28.34 24.98
C LEU A 605 34.70 27.82 26.41
N GLU A 606 35.75 27.07 26.74
CA GLU A 606 35.83 26.26 27.96
C GLU A 606 34.58 25.36 28.10
N GLU A 607 33.80 25.50 29.17
CA GLU A 607 32.54 24.75 29.40
C GLU A 607 31.29 25.47 28.88
N LYS A 608 31.43 26.68 28.33
CA LYS A 608 30.31 27.48 27.86
C LYS A 608 29.99 27.17 26.39
N PRO A 609 28.75 26.75 26.06
CA PRO A 609 28.35 26.56 24.67
C PRO A 609 28.26 27.91 23.96
N LEU A 610 28.84 27.97 22.75
CA LEU A 610 28.70 29.11 21.84
C LEU A 610 27.50 28.88 20.92
N ASN A 611 26.97 29.97 20.37
CA ASN A 611 25.99 29.96 19.28
C ASN A 611 26.68 29.77 17.93
N ILE A 612 27.55 28.76 17.87
CA ILE A 612 28.33 28.40 16.70
C ILE A 612 28.11 26.92 16.42
N TRP A 613 27.79 26.58 15.19
CA TRP A 613 27.56 25.21 14.75
C TRP A 613 28.34 24.90 13.49
N CYS A 614 28.70 23.63 13.28
CA CYS A 614 29.31 23.14 12.07
C CYS A 614 28.32 22.27 11.28
N ALA A 615 28.34 22.36 9.95
CA ALA A 615 27.50 21.55 9.08
C ALA A 615 28.20 21.13 7.78
N GLY A 616 27.77 20.01 7.22
CA GLY A 616 28.31 19.41 6.01
C GLY A 616 29.65 18.71 6.24
N ASP A 617 30.48 18.68 5.20
CA ASP A 617 31.72 17.91 5.18
C ASP A 617 32.71 18.30 6.29
N CYS A 618 32.72 19.58 6.73
CA CYS A 618 33.53 20.01 7.87
C CYS A 618 33.01 19.53 9.23
N SER A 619 31.88 18.82 9.27
CA SER A 619 31.30 18.24 10.48
C SER A 619 31.24 16.73 10.42
N THR A 620 30.76 16.13 9.33
CA THR A 620 30.47 14.68 9.26
C THR A 620 31.46 13.91 8.41
N ALA A 621 32.15 14.58 7.48
CA ALA A 621 33.04 13.99 6.50
C ALA A 621 32.39 12.96 5.54
N ASP A 622 31.06 12.99 5.37
CA ASP A 622 30.33 12.02 4.52
C ASP A 622 30.62 12.19 3.01
N GLY A 623 31.00 13.40 2.57
CA GLY A 623 31.57 13.63 1.23
C GLY A 623 30.59 13.55 0.05
N THR A 624 29.28 13.69 0.30
CA THR A 624 28.26 13.72 -0.77
C THR A 624 27.32 14.91 -0.62
N VAL A 625 26.80 15.40 -1.75
CA VAL A 625 25.92 16.57 -1.80
C VAL A 625 24.66 16.37 -0.95
N SER A 626 24.04 15.19 -0.99
CA SER A 626 22.82 14.90 -0.21
C SER A 626 23.09 14.89 1.30
N HIS A 627 24.23 14.38 1.75
CA HIS A 627 24.61 14.43 3.17
C HIS A 627 24.89 15.87 3.62
N ALA A 628 25.58 16.66 2.78
CA ALA A 628 25.82 18.07 3.08
C ALA A 628 24.51 18.86 3.20
N ILE A 629 23.53 18.61 2.32
CA ILE A 629 22.19 19.23 2.40
C ILE A 629 21.47 18.80 3.69
N GLY A 630 21.43 17.51 3.99
CA GLY A 630 20.80 16.99 5.20
C GLY A 630 21.42 17.55 6.48
N SER A 631 22.75 17.55 6.55
CA SER A 631 23.51 18.14 7.65
C SER A 631 23.21 19.63 7.82
N GLY A 632 23.25 20.41 6.74
CA GLY A 632 22.89 21.84 6.77
C GLY A 632 21.48 22.09 7.30
N ARG A 633 20.49 21.28 6.87
CA ARG A 633 19.12 21.37 7.37
C ARG A 633 19.02 21.05 8.85
N LEU A 634 19.55 19.91 9.27
CA LEU A 634 19.46 19.46 10.66
C LEU A 634 20.18 20.42 11.60
N THR A 635 21.35 20.94 11.20
CA THR A 635 22.09 21.94 11.99
C THR A 635 21.31 23.25 12.10
N ALA A 636 20.68 23.73 11.02
CA ALA A 636 19.83 24.92 11.09
C ALA A 636 18.65 24.75 12.05
N LEU A 637 17.94 23.61 11.99
CA LEU A 637 16.81 23.34 12.88
C LEU A 637 17.24 23.21 14.34
N LYS A 638 18.39 22.59 14.61
CA LYS A 638 18.97 22.50 15.96
C LYS A 638 19.44 23.86 16.49
N ALA A 639 20.03 24.70 15.64
CA ALA A 639 20.46 26.05 16.02
C ALA A 639 19.26 26.91 16.42
N LEU A 640 18.16 26.86 15.64
CA LEU A 640 16.91 27.55 15.98
C LEU A 640 16.35 27.09 17.33
N ALA A 641 16.22 25.78 17.51
CA ALA A 641 15.71 25.21 18.75
C ALA A 641 16.55 25.60 19.96
N SER A 642 17.88 25.62 19.82
CA SER A 642 18.78 26.06 20.88
C SER A 642 18.65 27.55 21.21
N LEU A 643 18.33 28.42 20.25
CA LEU A 643 18.16 29.87 20.48
C LEU A 643 16.78 30.24 21.01
N ASP A 644 15.77 29.41 20.73
CA ASP A 644 14.40 29.59 21.20
C ASP A 644 14.09 28.75 22.46
N GLU A 645 15.06 27.99 22.97
CA GLU A 645 14.93 27.10 24.13
C GLU A 645 13.79 26.07 23.95
N THR A 646 13.66 25.53 22.73
CA THR A 646 12.67 24.51 22.38
C THR A 646 13.32 23.19 21.98
N GLU A 647 12.51 22.14 21.91
CA GLU A 647 12.93 20.92 21.22
C GLU A 647 13.09 21.18 19.71
N PRO A 648 14.07 20.55 19.05
CA PRO A 648 14.28 20.74 17.63
C PRO A 648 13.19 20.05 16.82
N LEU A 649 12.70 20.74 15.79
CA LEU A 649 11.74 20.23 14.81
C LEU A 649 12.39 19.19 13.88
N VAL A 650 12.91 18.10 14.44
CA VAL A 650 13.42 16.97 13.67
C VAL A 650 12.36 15.88 13.74
N ASP A 651 11.90 15.40 12.57
CA ASP A 651 10.96 14.30 12.51
C ASP A 651 11.52 13.11 13.30
N GLU A 652 10.84 12.67 14.36
CA GLU A 652 11.16 11.45 15.07
C GLU A 652 10.84 10.26 14.17
N ILE A 653 11.81 9.89 13.32
CA ILE A 653 11.81 8.64 12.55
C ILE A 653 11.75 7.41 13.50
N SER A 654 12.07 7.62 14.79
CA SER A 654 12.32 6.58 15.81
C SER A 654 11.16 5.65 16.12
N GLN A 655 9.91 6.01 15.82
CA GLN A 655 8.73 5.20 16.18
C GLN A 655 8.17 4.32 15.04
N ASN A 656 8.67 4.49 13.79
CA ASN A 656 8.15 3.77 12.63
C ASN A 656 9.06 2.59 12.24
N SER A 657 8.46 1.41 12.08
CA SER A 657 9.21 0.24 11.63
C SER A 657 9.59 0.34 10.15
N LEU A 658 10.83 -0.07 9.83
CA LEU A 658 11.35 -0.08 8.47
C LEU A 658 10.68 -1.18 7.63
N VAL A 659 10.21 -0.83 6.42
CA VAL A 659 9.57 -1.78 5.51
C VAL A 659 10.61 -2.61 4.76
N ALA A 660 10.93 -3.78 5.30
CA ALA A 660 11.74 -4.80 4.63
C ALA A 660 11.03 -5.40 3.38
N PRO A 661 11.79 -5.98 2.42
CA PRO A 661 11.21 -6.62 1.24
C PRO A 661 10.15 -7.68 1.52
N ALA A 662 10.33 -8.49 2.56
CA ALA A 662 9.40 -9.55 2.94
C ALA A 662 8.00 -9.04 3.33
N HIS A 663 7.88 -7.75 3.65
CA HIS A 663 6.60 -7.11 3.96
C HIS A 663 5.84 -6.65 2.72
N ILE A 664 6.45 -6.67 1.53
CA ILE A 664 5.80 -6.27 0.27
C ILE A 664 5.20 -7.50 -0.40
N ARG A 665 3.95 -7.40 -0.87
CA ARG A 665 3.31 -8.46 -1.67
C ARG A 665 3.55 -8.24 -3.16
N PHE A 666 4.67 -8.75 -3.67
CA PHE A 666 5.05 -8.58 -5.07
C PHE A 666 3.99 -9.09 -6.07
N SER A 667 3.17 -10.07 -5.70
CA SER A 667 2.07 -10.60 -6.53
C SER A 667 1.00 -9.56 -6.89
N HIS A 668 0.89 -8.44 -6.17
CA HIS A 668 -0.07 -7.37 -6.45
C HIS A 668 0.46 -6.32 -7.44
N PHE A 669 1.71 -6.47 -7.90
CA PHE A 669 2.34 -5.50 -8.79
C PHE A 669 2.68 -6.12 -10.14
N PRO A 670 2.54 -5.38 -11.25
CA PRO A 670 3.02 -5.84 -12.54
C PRO A 670 4.54 -5.74 -12.62
N VAL A 671 5.15 -6.69 -13.33
CA VAL A 671 6.54 -6.61 -13.77
C VAL A 671 6.62 -5.57 -14.89
N LEU A 672 7.40 -4.51 -14.67
CA LEU A 672 7.61 -3.39 -15.59
C LEU A 672 9.10 -3.08 -15.67
N ALA A 673 9.63 -3.01 -16.90
CA ALA A 673 11.02 -2.64 -17.11
C ALA A 673 11.32 -1.23 -16.57
N PRO A 674 12.50 -0.99 -15.94
CA PRO A 674 12.88 0.34 -15.48
C PRO A 674 13.03 1.32 -16.65
N HIS A 675 12.50 2.54 -16.48
CA HIS A 675 12.81 3.62 -17.39
C HIS A 675 14.23 4.12 -17.12
N GLN A 676 15.03 4.11 -18.18
CA GLN A 676 16.43 4.54 -18.13
C GLN A 676 16.56 6.01 -18.52
N ASP A 677 17.59 6.65 -17.99
CA ASP A 677 17.97 7.99 -18.42
C ASP A 677 18.39 7.98 -19.90
N ARG A 678 17.93 8.98 -20.64
CA ARG A 678 18.36 9.19 -22.02
C ARG A 678 19.75 9.79 -22.03
N HIS A 679 20.57 9.37 -22.98
CA HIS A 679 21.93 9.88 -23.15
C HIS A 679 22.10 10.45 -24.55
N LYS A 680 22.76 11.60 -24.66
CA LYS A 680 23.17 12.18 -25.94
C LYS A 680 24.27 11.31 -26.54
N ILE A 681 24.11 10.89 -27.80
CA ILE A 681 25.19 10.25 -28.55
C ILE A 681 26.21 11.34 -28.90
N VAL A 682 27.47 11.11 -28.54
CA VAL A 682 28.57 12.05 -28.77
C VAL A 682 29.66 11.33 -29.55
N ASP A 683 29.89 11.77 -30.79
CA ASP A 683 30.92 11.18 -31.67
C ASP A 683 32.33 11.62 -31.29
N ASN A 684 32.47 12.83 -30.72
CA ASN A 684 33.74 13.36 -30.21
C ASN A 684 33.52 14.15 -28.91
N TYR A 685 34.17 13.69 -27.84
CA TYR A 685 34.12 14.34 -26.52
C TYR A 685 35.12 15.50 -26.40
N GLN A 686 36.08 15.64 -27.31
CA GLN A 686 37.05 16.73 -27.27
C GLN A 686 36.37 18.09 -27.35
N ASN A 687 36.71 18.97 -26.40
CA ASN A 687 36.15 20.28 -26.17
C ASN A 687 34.61 20.31 -25.97
N ASN A 688 33.97 19.15 -25.80
CA ASN A 688 32.54 19.03 -25.54
C ASN A 688 32.28 18.89 -24.04
N PHE A 689 31.61 19.89 -23.47
CA PHE A 689 31.27 19.97 -22.05
C PHE A 689 29.76 20.10 -21.82
N ASP A 690 28.98 19.78 -22.86
CA ASP A 690 27.52 19.69 -22.79
C ASP A 690 27.09 18.57 -21.83
N GLU A 691 25.93 18.74 -21.24
CA GLU A 691 25.27 17.69 -20.46
C GLU A 691 24.98 16.47 -21.35
N VAL A 692 25.44 15.29 -20.91
CA VAL A 692 25.31 14.04 -21.70
C VAL A 692 24.08 13.24 -21.27
N ASN A 693 23.86 13.12 -19.96
CA ASN A 693 22.66 12.50 -19.40
C ASN A 693 21.50 13.52 -19.47
N LEU A 694 20.46 13.21 -20.22
CA LEU A 694 19.27 14.04 -20.44
C LEU A 694 18.09 13.66 -19.53
N GLY A 695 18.30 12.74 -18.58
CA GLY A 695 17.31 12.26 -17.63
C GLY A 695 16.21 11.42 -18.30
N LEU A 696 15.15 11.19 -17.53
CA LEU A 696 13.97 10.46 -18.00
C LEU A 696 13.27 11.19 -19.16
N SER A 697 12.60 10.43 -20.03
CA SER A 697 11.76 10.99 -21.09
C SER A 697 10.40 11.49 -20.61
N GLY A 698 9.97 11.03 -19.44
CA GLY A 698 8.65 11.30 -18.88
C GLY A 698 8.57 10.84 -17.42
N LYS A 699 7.38 11.00 -16.83
CA LYS A 699 7.14 10.67 -15.41
C LYS A 699 6.68 9.23 -15.18
N GLU A 700 6.61 8.40 -16.22
CA GLU A 700 6.03 7.05 -16.19
C GLU A 700 6.76 6.12 -15.21
N GLU A 701 8.04 6.38 -14.94
CA GLU A 701 8.80 5.68 -13.91
C GLU A 701 8.15 5.76 -12.52
N ALA A 702 7.39 6.81 -12.24
CA ALA A 702 6.65 6.96 -10.99
C ALA A 702 5.61 5.84 -10.82
N GLU A 703 5.05 5.31 -11.91
CA GLU A 703 4.08 4.21 -11.88
C GLU A 703 4.69 2.91 -11.33
N ARG A 704 6.02 2.78 -11.39
CA ARG A 704 6.72 1.63 -10.82
C ARG A 704 6.87 1.70 -9.29
N CYS A 705 6.57 2.81 -8.63
CA CYS A 705 6.76 2.88 -7.19
C CYS A 705 5.75 2.01 -6.41
N PHE A 706 6.27 1.06 -5.62
CA PHE A 706 5.44 0.27 -4.69
C PHE A 706 4.79 1.14 -3.62
N SER A 707 5.37 2.30 -3.29
CA SER A 707 4.90 3.15 -2.19
C SER A 707 4.93 2.41 -0.85
N CYS A 708 6.07 1.75 -0.60
CA CYS A 708 6.33 0.99 0.61
C CYS A 708 5.94 1.80 1.85
N GLY A 709 5.23 1.17 2.77
CA GLY A 709 4.85 1.77 4.05
C GLY A 709 3.71 2.78 4.00
N ARG A 710 3.14 3.09 2.84
CA ARG A 710 2.06 4.08 2.72
C ARG A 710 0.84 3.57 1.99
N CYS A 711 -0.33 3.95 2.50
CA CYS A 711 -1.60 3.63 1.88
C CYS A 711 -1.80 4.46 0.61
N THR A 712 -2.04 3.79 -0.53
CA THR A 712 -2.31 4.46 -1.82
C THR A 712 -3.78 4.34 -2.26
N ARG A 713 -4.68 3.99 -1.33
CA ARG A 713 -6.10 3.82 -1.63
C ARG A 713 -6.39 2.81 -2.78
N CYS A 714 -5.67 1.68 -2.77
CA CYS A 714 -5.75 0.64 -3.81
C CYS A 714 -6.91 -0.38 -3.64
N ASP A 715 -7.78 -0.18 -2.66
CA ASP A 715 -8.94 -1.01 -2.33
C ASP A 715 -8.68 -2.48 -1.97
N THR A 716 -7.42 -2.95 -1.98
CA THR A 716 -7.09 -4.34 -1.61
C THR A 716 -7.61 -4.71 -0.22
N CYS A 717 -7.45 -3.85 0.78
CA CYS A 717 -7.96 -4.09 2.13
C CYS A 717 -9.50 -4.23 2.16
N LEU A 718 -10.21 -3.48 1.32
CA LEU A 718 -11.67 -3.54 1.21
C LEU A 718 -12.10 -4.86 0.57
N VAL A 719 -11.46 -5.24 -0.53
CA VAL A 719 -11.77 -6.49 -1.27
C VAL A 719 -11.51 -7.74 -0.43
N PHE A 720 -10.41 -7.75 0.33
CA PHE A 720 -10.00 -8.92 1.12
C PHE A 720 -10.58 -8.95 2.54
N CYS A 721 -11.36 -7.94 2.96
CA CYS A 721 -12.00 -7.96 4.27
C CYS A 721 -13.14 -8.99 4.28
N PRO A 722 -13.04 -10.10 5.03
CA PRO A 722 -14.09 -11.13 5.03
C PRO A 722 -15.40 -10.65 5.68
N GLU A 723 -15.31 -9.61 6.51
CA GLU A 723 -16.46 -9.04 7.23
C GLU A 723 -17.07 -7.83 6.52
N GLY A 724 -16.42 -7.28 5.49
CA GLY A 724 -16.90 -6.07 4.79
C GLY A 724 -16.85 -4.78 5.63
N VAL A 725 -16.07 -4.74 6.71
CA VAL A 725 -16.09 -3.65 7.71
C VAL A 725 -15.11 -2.50 7.43
N ILE A 726 -14.49 -2.49 6.25
CA ILE A 726 -13.56 -1.42 5.83
C ILE A 726 -14.25 -0.56 4.78
N TYR A 727 -14.35 0.73 5.02
CA TYR A 727 -15.01 1.67 4.11
C TYR A 727 -14.14 2.89 3.84
N ARG A 728 -14.44 3.56 2.72
CA ARG A 728 -13.75 4.76 2.26
C ARG A 728 -14.22 5.97 3.06
N THR A 729 -13.28 6.83 3.42
CA THR A 729 -13.53 8.16 4.01
C THR A 729 -12.87 9.23 3.12
N ALA A 730 -13.10 10.52 3.43
CA ALA A 730 -12.39 11.60 2.74
C ALA A 730 -10.85 11.48 2.88
N ASP A 731 -10.41 11.07 4.07
CA ASP A 731 -9.00 11.02 4.46
C ASP A 731 -8.33 9.66 4.16
N GLY A 732 -9.09 8.62 3.84
CA GLY A 732 -8.52 7.32 3.47
C GLY A 732 -9.51 6.18 3.65
N TYR A 733 -9.15 5.22 4.49
CA TYR A 733 -10.03 4.12 4.88
C TYR A 733 -10.20 4.10 6.39
N ARG A 734 -11.36 3.62 6.84
CA ARG A 734 -11.62 3.35 8.26
C ARG A 734 -12.13 1.92 8.42
N VAL A 735 -11.73 1.30 9.52
CA VAL A 735 -12.20 -0.02 9.94
C VAL A 735 -13.31 0.20 10.97
N ASP A 736 -14.47 -0.43 10.81
CA ASP A 736 -15.49 -0.44 11.86
C ASP A 736 -15.06 -1.36 13.00
N GLU A 737 -14.64 -0.76 14.11
CA GLU A 737 -14.13 -1.48 15.27
C GLU A 737 -15.23 -2.30 15.97
N ASN A 738 -16.50 -1.91 15.81
CA ASN A 738 -17.64 -2.63 16.39
C ASN A 738 -17.91 -3.96 15.69
N TYR A 739 -17.39 -4.16 14.48
CA TYR A 739 -17.63 -5.36 13.69
C TYR A 739 -16.35 -6.10 13.30
N CYS A 740 -15.19 -5.45 13.38
CA CYS A 740 -13.90 -6.06 13.05
C CYS A 740 -13.52 -7.18 14.02
N LYS A 741 -13.48 -8.41 13.50
CA LYS A 741 -13.06 -9.61 14.27
C LYS A 741 -11.54 -9.74 14.46
N GLY A 742 -10.74 -8.80 13.96
CA GLY A 742 -9.27 -8.82 14.12
C GLY A 742 -8.56 -9.99 13.41
N CYS A 743 -9.14 -10.57 12.36
CA CYS A 743 -8.54 -11.71 11.65
C CYS A 743 -7.23 -11.40 10.91
N GLY A 744 -6.88 -10.12 10.74
CA GLY A 744 -5.62 -9.70 10.11
C GLY A 744 -5.51 -9.94 8.59
N VAL A 745 -6.53 -10.48 7.91
CA VAL A 745 -6.45 -10.77 6.46
C VAL A 745 -6.14 -9.52 5.63
N CYS A 746 -6.80 -8.39 5.91
CA CYS A 746 -6.52 -7.11 5.25
C CYS A 746 -5.08 -6.60 5.49
N VAL A 747 -4.51 -6.90 6.67
CA VAL A 747 -3.13 -6.56 7.02
C VAL A 747 -2.17 -7.45 6.23
N ALA A 748 -2.44 -8.76 6.20
CA ALA A 748 -1.64 -9.75 5.49
C ALA A 748 -1.65 -9.54 3.97
N GLU A 749 -2.78 -9.10 3.40
CA GLU A 749 -2.94 -8.84 1.96
C GLU A 749 -2.62 -7.39 1.58
N CYS A 750 -2.26 -6.52 2.53
CA CYS A 750 -1.85 -5.16 2.22
C CYS A 750 -0.57 -5.20 1.36
N PRO A 751 -0.59 -4.72 0.10
CA PRO A 751 0.55 -4.94 -0.79
C PRO A 751 1.84 -4.22 -0.37
N ARG A 752 1.69 -3.22 0.51
CA ARG A 752 2.69 -2.19 0.78
C ARG A 752 3.11 -2.13 2.24
N ARG A 753 2.52 -2.93 3.12
CA ARG A 753 2.67 -2.81 4.58
C ARG A 753 2.24 -1.43 5.08
N ALA A 754 0.99 -1.05 4.84
CA ALA A 754 0.39 0.21 5.31
C ALA A 754 -0.72 -0.02 6.36
N MET A 755 -0.74 -1.22 6.94
CA MET A 755 -1.67 -1.63 7.98
C MET A 755 -0.94 -2.49 8.99
N ASP A 756 -1.37 -2.40 10.25
CA ASP A 756 -0.93 -3.21 11.38
C ASP A 756 -2.11 -3.90 12.05
N LEU A 757 -1.82 -5.01 12.73
CA LEU A 757 -2.73 -5.67 13.64
C LEU A 757 -2.25 -5.33 15.07
N ASN A 758 -3.06 -4.55 15.79
CA ASN A 758 -2.72 -4.08 17.14
C ASN A 758 -3.60 -4.78 18.16
N ASP A 759 -3.07 -5.05 19.36
CA ASP A 759 -3.90 -5.53 20.46
C ASP A 759 -4.89 -4.44 20.90
N LYS A 760 -6.10 -4.83 21.30
CA LYS A 760 -7.10 -3.84 21.76
C LYS A 760 -6.71 -3.22 23.10
N GLU A 761 -5.99 -3.95 23.94
CA GLU A 761 -5.59 -3.52 25.29
C GLU A 761 -4.47 -2.45 25.27
N SER A 762 -3.69 -2.35 24.20
CA SER A 762 -2.57 -1.41 24.08
C SER A 762 -2.96 0.01 23.62
N ARG A 763 -4.26 0.33 23.56
CA ARG A 763 -4.79 1.66 23.23
C ARG A 763 -5.31 2.46 24.44
N GLU A 764 -5.36 1.86 25.63
CA GLU A 764 -5.80 2.53 26.87
C GLU A 764 -4.66 3.19 27.66
N GLU A 765 -3.40 3.06 27.22
CA GLU A 765 -2.24 3.85 27.66
C GLU A 765 -1.87 4.93 26.62
#